data_AF-A0A9E6RV99-F1
#
_entry.id   AF-A0A9E6RV99-F1
#
_cell.length_a   1.000
_cell.length_b   1.000
_cell.length_c   1.000
_cell.angle_alpha   90.00
_cell.angle_beta   90.00
_cell.angle_gamma   90.00
#
_symmetry.space_group_name_H-M   'P 1'
#
loop_
_entity.id
_entity.type
_entity.pdbx_description
1 polymer ?
#
loop_
_entity_poly.entity_id
_entity_poly.type
_entity_poly.pdbx_seq_one_letter_code
_entity_poly.pdbx_strand_id
1 'polypeptide(L)'
;MTVFSSVKWLTRVFTNVQLRTLLILPFVGSTVVLVTLVGFLSYYSGKQAVEKLADQLMIEVGDRIVQHLDSYLGKAQEINRTNVDAFESGILDLNDFNSLGKYFYRQVSSFNFAYINFGSQEGGFIGAGYALDNKNIDIAEIIKSDQSKFRFYSVDNQGNRISLVSTLKNPQFANFAWYSEAVKAGKAIWSSIYIWGGLPDRISISASTPVYDKQKKLLGVLGIDLELNQISEFLTTLHRSRSGHIFIIERSGLIVASSEDESPAPIINGKATRLKAVNSREPVIREVTEDLIQRFGSLQTISSSQSFRPNLLGQLEQKPFVKVKPYRDKYGLDWLVVTVIPESEFMSEIQANAHRTILLCVVALIISIVTGSLTANWIAKPILRLSKASQGLAQGQWQEPISENIKIAELQILATSFNRMSAQIKSSFEESETKFYTIFNTTPDPLWIASLTESRFLNVNASFCEFWGDIAENIIGKTCQELGWWENLDDFYYIKEKLNNERIIQNFQLNLHNCYNQNKTVLLSARVQLLGEENCVIGVIKDITELDEELRLRQQAESALQKSEAKFRKLAENIPGMIYQYVLHLDGTDEFTYVSPRCLNIYELEPEIVMTNAQVLWKMVHPDYLHLLKDSVENSAKELRPFLSEHLLIMPNQELKWVQASARPEKKANGDIVWDGVIIDITKNKQAEIALAESQRFIEQITYLTPNLLYIYDLMEQRNVYVNRSVGEILGYSAAEIQEMGANLFSTICHPDDLQRIYQAIQRCYDLQNHEIIETEYRVKNSQGQWRWLYSRDLVFSRSADGQVQQILGTSQDITERKQAEIALQEAEANLRQANKELQRLVNTDGLTKIANRRCFDGHLESEWQRLYREQKPLSLLLFDVDYFKKYNDCYGHQLGDECLIKIAQIVEKVLYRSADLVARYGGEEFVVILPNTDDKGAIIVANKIHAAIKNLAIPHQRSEVSDIVTISLGVSSMIPVLELSPATLVEQADQALYKAKQQGRNQSVVFYI
;
A
#
# COMPACT_ATOMS: atom_id res chain seq x y z
N MET A 1 -36.19 0.85 -23.96
CA MET A 1 -36.32 1.20 -25.39
C MET A 1 -35.39 2.38 -25.76
N THR A 2 -34.13 2.36 -25.32
CA THR A 2 -33.23 3.54 -25.33
C THR A 2 -31.76 3.18 -25.64
N VAL A 3 -31.53 2.07 -26.35
CA VAL A 3 -30.17 1.64 -26.77
C VAL A 3 -29.96 1.82 -28.29
N PHE A 4 -31.03 1.95 -29.07
CA PHE A 4 -30.95 2.05 -30.54
C PHE A 4 -30.73 3.47 -31.10
N SER A 5 -30.81 4.54 -30.28
CA SER A 5 -30.58 5.92 -30.75
C SER A 5 -29.10 6.32 -30.79
N SER A 6 -28.22 5.63 -30.06
CA SER A 6 -26.79 5.96 -29.94
C SER A 6 -25.97 5.58 -31.18
N VAL A 7 -26.45 4.61 -31.97
CA VAL A 7 -25.71 4.07 -33.13
C VAL A 7 -25.82 4.95 -34.36
N LYS A 8 -26.96 5.66 -34.55
CA LYS A 8 -27.17 6.56 -35.70
C LYS A 8 -26.33 7.84 -35.66
N TRP A 9 -25.87 8.27 -34.48
CA TRP A 9 -24.99 9.43 -34.35
C TRP A 9 -23.56 9.10 -34.79
N LEU A 10 -23.04 7.93 -34.39
CA LEU A 10 -21.73 7.44 -34.80
C LEU A 10 -21.61 7.32 -36.33
N THR A 11 -22.62 6.75 -37.00
CA THR A 11 -22.60 6.59 -38.47
C THR A 11 -22.61 7.92 -39.24
N ARG A 12 -23.08 9.03 -38.66
CA ARG A 12 -23.06 10.36 -39.28
C ARG A 12 -21.73 11.10 -39.12
N VAL A 13 -20.94 10.77 -38.09
CA VAL A 13 -19.65 11.41 -37.82
C VAL A 13 -18.53 10.83 -38.71
N PHE A 14 -18.67 9.60 -39.20
CA PHE A 14 -17.62 8.91 -39.95
C PHE A 14 -17.74 8.95 -41.49
N THR A 15 -18.78 9.57 -42.05
CA THR A 15 -18.87 9.80 -43.50
C THR A 15 -17.84 10.86 -43.94
N ASN A 16 -16.86 10.47 -44.77
CA ASN A 16 -15.71 11.26 -45.27
C ASN A 16 -14.45 11.35 -44.38
N VAL A 17 -14.30 10.50 -43.36
CA VAL A 17 -13.07 10.48 -42.55
C VAL A 17 -11.95 9.70 -43.27
N GLN A 18 -10.77 10.30 -43.42
CA GLN A 18 -9.60 9.62 -44.02
C GLN A 18 -9.19 8.41 -43.16
N LEU A 19 -8.82 7.29 -43.81
CA LEU A 19 -8.39 6.05 -43.14
C LEU A 19 -7.30 6.29 -42.06
N ARG A 20 -6.40 7.24 -42.32
CA ARG A 20 -5.36 7.65 -41.36
C ARG A 20 -5.94 8.18 -40.05
N THR A 21 -6.98 9.01 -40.12
CA THR A 21 -7.66 9.55 -38.95
C THR A 21 -8.38 8.44 -38.19
N LEU A 22 -9.02 7.50 -38.90
CA LEU A 22 -9.71 6.36 -38.31
C LEU A 22 -8.77 5.42 -37.52
N LEU A 23 -7.52 5.27 -37.96
CA LEU A 23 -6.52 4.43 -37.29
C LEU A 23 -5.86 5.13 -36.09
N ILE A 24 -5.65 6.45 -36.17
CA ILE A 24 -4.96 7.21 -35.12
C ILE A 24 -5.90 7.57 -33.96
N LEU A 25 -7.13 7.96 -34.26
CA LEU A 25 -8.07 8.50 -33.27
C LEU A 25 -8.37 7.54 -32.10
N PRO A 26 -8.61 6.24 -32.32
CA PRO A 26 -8.89 5.30 -31.23
C PRO A 26 -7.68 5.12 -30.32
N PHE A 27 -6.48 4.99 -30.90
CA PHE A 27 -5.23 4.76 -30.17
C PHE A 27 -4.77 5.98 -29.36
N VAL A 28 -4.79 7.15 -29.98
CA VAL A 28 -4.44 8.40 -29.30
C VAL A 28 -5.52 8.75 -28.28
N GLY A 29 -6.79 8.59 -28.64
CA GLY A 29 -7.92 8.83 -27.74
C GLY A 29 -7.88 7.95 -26.49
N SER A 30 -7.66 6.64 -26.64
CA SER A 30 -7.56 5.73 -25.49
C SER A 30 -6.34 6.04 -24.62
N THR A 31 -5.21 6.41 -25.23
CA THR A 31 -3.98 6.77 -24.50
C THR A 31 -4.19 8.05 -23.69
N VAL A 32 -4.81 9.09 -24.28
CA VAL A 32 -5.13 10.35 -23.56
C VAL A 32 -6.07 10.09 -22.40
N VAL A 33 -7.13 9.30 -22.60
CA VAL A 33 -8.09 8.96 -21.55
C VAL A 33 -7.39 8.20 -20.42
N LEU A 34 -6.59 7.19 -20.74
CA LEU A 34 -5.85 6.41 -19.74
C LEU A 34 -4.87 7.27 -18.95
N VAL A 35 -4.06 8.07 -19.64
CA VAL A 35 -3.07 8.98 -19.03
C VAL A 35 -3.74 10.00 -18.12
N THR A 36 -4.86 10.59 -18.57
CA THR A 36 -5.59 11.59 -17.78
C THR A 36 -6.23 10.93 -16.57
N LEU A 37 -6.79 9.73 -16.72
CA LEU A 37 -7.36 8.95 -15.62
C LEU A 37 -6.30 8.57 -14.58
N VAL A 38 -5.14 8.07 -15.01
CA VAL A 38 -4.04 7.69 -14.11
C VAL A 38 -3.47 8.92 -13.40
N GLY A 39 -3.25 10.03 -14.12
CA GLY A 39 -2.79 11.29 -13.52
C GLY A 39 -3.79 11.82 -12.49
N PHE A 40 -5.09 11.79 -12.82
CA PHE A 40 -6.16 12.20 -11.92
C PHE A 40 -6.26 11.31 -10.67
N LEU A 41 -6.26 9.99 -10.83
CA LEU A 41 -6.33 9.04 -9.72
C LEU A 41 -5.09 9.13 -8.82
N SER A 42 -3.90 9.29 -9.40
CA SER A 42 -2.64 9.45 -8.65
C SER A 42 -2.65 10.74 -7.81
N TYR A 43 -3.06 11.86 -8.40
CA TYR A 43 -3.21 13.13 -7.67
C TYR A 43 -4.24 13.04 -6.54
N TYR A 44 -5.39 12.41 -6.81
CA TYR A 44 -6.46 12.25 -5.83
C TYR A 44 -6.05 11.32 -4.68
N SER A 45 -5.42 10.19 -4.98
CA SER A 45 -4.89 9.25 -3.99
C SER A 45 -3.76 9.88 -3.16
N GLY A 46 -2.87 10.65 -3.79
CA GLY A 46 -1.81 11.38 -3.11
C GLY A 46 -2.37 12.41 -2.13
N LYS A 47 -3.38 13.17 -2.55
CA LYS A 47 -4.07 14.13 -1.68
C LYS A 47 -4.69 13.46 -0.45
N GLN A 48 -5.42 12.35 -0.63
CA GLN A 48 -6.02 11.62 0.50
C GLN A 48 -4.96 11.07 1.48
N ALA A 49 -3.85 10.55 0.97
CA ALA A 49 -2.77 10.05 1.80
C ALA A 49 -2.15 11.17 2.67
N VAL A 50 -1.96 12.36 2.09
CA VAL A 50 -1.48 13.54 2.83
C VAL A 50 -2.46 13.98 3.89
N GLU A 51 -3.76 14.06 3.58
CA GLU A 51 -4.76 14.47 4.58
C GLU A 51 -4.74 13.56 5.81
N LYS A 52 -4.65 12.23 5.59
CA LYS A 52 -4.56 11.26 6.69
C LYS A 52 -3.25 11.38 7.49
N LEU A 53 -2.12 11.57 6.81
CA LEU A 53 -0.81 11.70 7.43
C LEU A 53 -0.72 12.98 8.27
N ALA A 54 -1.20 14.11 7.73
CA ALA A 54 -1.25 15.38 8.43
C ALA A 54 -2.12 15.29 9.69
N ASP A 55 -3.31 14.68 9.60
CA ASP A 55 -4.18 14.47 10.77
C ASP A 55 -3.52 13.63 11.86
N GLN A 56 -2.87 12.52 11.47
CA GLN A 56 -2.16 11.65 12.42
C GLN A 56 -1.00 12.39 13.11
N LEU A 57 -0.25 13.18 12.36
CA LEU A 57 0.87 13.96 12.87
C LEU A 57 0.41 15.07 13.82
N MET A 58 -0.67 15.80 13.49
CA MET A 58 -1.25 16.82 14.37
C MET A 58 -1.81 16.22 15.67
N ILE A 59 -2.34 14.99 15.64
CA ILE A 59 -2.77 14.29 16.86
C ILE A 59 -1.56 13.99 17.76
N GLU A 60 -0.49 13.41 17.19
CA GLU A 60 0.73 13.09 17.95
C GLU A 60 1.35 14.33 18.60
N VAL A 61 1.47 15.43 17.84
CA VAL A 61 2.00 16.71 18.32
C VAL A 61 1.08 17.29 19.39
N GLY A 62 -0.23 17.32 19.16
CA GLY A 62 -1.22 17.84 20.10
C GLY A 62 -1.23 17.08 21.43
N ASP A 63 -1.09 15.75 21.40
CA ASP A 63 -1.03 14.91 22.61
C ASP A 63 0.27 15.13 23.38
N ARG A 64 1.40 15.29 22.68
CA ARG A 64 2.70 15.59 23.31
C ARG A 64 2.70 16.97 23.99
N ILE A 65 2.03 17.96 23.40
CA ILE A 65 1.87 19.29 24.02
C ILE A 65 1.05 19.17 25.30
N VAL A 66 -0.12 18.51 25.24
CA VAL A 66 -0.98 18.33 26.43
C VAL A 66 -0.25 17.60 27.54
N GLN A 67 0.49 16.52 27.22
CA GLN A 67 1.28 15.79 28.21
C GLN A 67 2.36 16.67 28.87
N HIS A 68 3.02 17.54 28.11
CA HIS A 68 3.98 18.49 28.67
C HIS A 68 3.30 19.51 29.58
N LEU A 69 2.15 20.07 29.16
CA LEU A 69 1.37 21.00 29.98
C LEU A 69 0.89 20.35 31.28
N ASP A 70 0.38 19.12 31.23
CA ASP A 70 -0.05 18.38 32.42
C ASP A 70 1.10 18.18 33.42
N SER A 71 2.27 17.79 32.92
CA SER A 71 3.47 17.58 33.74
C SER A 71 4.01 18.89 34.34
N TYR A 72 4.13 19.93 33.50
CA TYR A 72 4.71 21.21 33.88
C TYR A 72 3.79 22.01 34.82
N LEU A 73 2.51 22.13 34.47
CA LEU A 73 1.53 22.89 35.24
C LEU A 73 1.03 22.12 36.47
N GLY A 74 0.77 20.81 36.33
CA GLY A 74 0.23 19.98 37.40
C GLY A 74 1.12 19.95 38.64
N LYS A 75 2.44 19.89 38.44
CA LYS A 75 3.44 19.85 39.51
C LYS A 75 3.37 21.07 40.45
N ALA A 76 3.10 22.27 39.91
CA ALA A 76 2.98 23.47 40.73
C ALA A 76 1.76 23.39 41.68
N GLN A 77 0.64 22.87 41.21
CA GLN A 77 -0.55 22.68 42.03
C GLN A 77 -0.33 21.64 43.14
N GLU A 78 0.40 20.55 42.84
CA GLU A 78 0.76 19.53 43.84
C GLU A 78 1.69 20.07 44.92
N ILE A 79 2.70 20.86 44.55
CA ILE A 79 3.62 21.47 45.52
C ILE A 79 2.91 22.52 46.38
N ASN A 80 2.04 23.34 45.80
CA ASN A 80 1.23 24.26 46.59
C ASN A 80 0.34 23.53 47.59
N ARG A 81 -0.29 22.42 47.16
CA ARG A 81 -1.08 21.60 48.08
C ARG A 81 -0.21 21.05 49.21
N THR A 82 0.99 20.57 48.89
CA THR A 82 1.97 20.10 49.88
C THR A 82 2.38 21.21 50.86
N ASN A 83 2.52 22.45 50.38
CA ASN A 83 2.86 23.60 51.21
C ASN A 83 1.70 23.97 52.17
N VAL A 84 0.45 23.87 51.70
CA VAL A 84 -0.73 24.03 52.57
C VAL A 84 -0.79 22.90 53.60
N ASP A 85 -0.61 21.65 53.19
CA ASP A 85 -0.64 20.50 54.09
C ASP A 85 0.47 20.59 55.16
N ALA A 86 1.67 21.07 54.78
CA ALA A 86 2.78 21.33 55.70
C ALA A 86 2.46 22.45 56.71
N PHE A 87 1.77 23.50 56.27
CA PHE A 87 1.28 24.55 57.18
C PHE A 87 0.19 24.02 58.12
N GLU A 88 -0.81 23.31 57.59
CA GLU A 88 -1.92 22.75 58.38
C GLU A 88 -1.42 21.72 59.41
N SER A 89 -0.34 21.01 59.10
CA SER A 89 0.33 20.05 59.98
C SER A 89 1.33 20.69 60.96
N GLY A 90 1.47 22.02 60.96
CA GLY A 90 2.38 22.75 61.85
C GLY A 90 3.88 22.61 61.52
N ILE A 91 4.23 21.97 60.40
CA ILE A 91 5.61 21.83 59.91
C ILE A 91 6.13 23.17 59.39
N LEU A 92 5.26 23.96 58.77
CA LEU A 92 5.59 25.26 58.17
C LEU A 92 4.89 26.39 58.92
N ASP A 93 5.64 27.37 59.45
CA ASP A 93 5.08 28.60 60.01
C ASP A 93 5.07 29.71 58.95
N LEU A 94 3.86 30.19 58.60
CA LEU A 94 3.67 31.27 57.63
C LEU A 94 4.06 32.66 58.16
N ASN A 95 4.35 32.80 59.45
CA ASN A 95 4.85 34.06 60.03
C ASN A 95 6.38 34.12 60.13
N ASP A 96 7.09 32.98 60.07
CA ASP A 96 8.56 32.94 60.06
C ASP A 96 9.10 33.04 58.63
N PHE A 97 9.24 34.27 58.14
CA PHE A 97 9.79 34.54 56.80
C PHE A 97 11.25 34.11 56.64
N ASN A 98 11.99 33.88 57.73
CA ASN A 98 13.36 33.37 57.63
C ASN A 98 13.36 31.89 57.20
N SER A 99 12.60 31.06 57.93
CA SER A 99 12.44 29.63 57.61
C SER A 99 11.68 29.42 56.31
N LEU A 100 10.61 30.20 56.08
CA LEU A 100 9.80 30.11 54.87
C LEU A 100 10.59 30.45 53.59
N GLY A 101 11.44 31.48 53.65
CA GLY A 101 12.35 31.81 52.54
C GLY A 101 13.33 30.69 52.20
N LYS A 102 13.94 30.05 53.21
CA LYS A 102 14.83 28.88 53.02
C LYS A 102 14.09 27.69 52.44
N TYR A 103 12.87 27.46 52.91
CA TYR A 103 12.01 26.39 52.44
C TYR A 103 11.68 26.57 50.95
N PHE A 104 11.24 27.76 50.55
CA PHE A 104 10.99 28.09 49.14
C PHE A 104 12.25 28.01 48.28
N TYR A 105 13.39 28.50 48.77
CA TYR A 105 14.68 28.37 48.08
C TYR A 105 14.96 26.90 47.70
N ARG A 106 14.85 25.98 48.67
CA ARG A 106 15.10 24.55 48.43
C ARG A 106 14.12 23.94 47.42
N GLN A 107 12.85 24.35 47.48
CA GLN A 107 11.84 23.88 46.53
C GLN A 107 12.12 24.39 45.11
N VAL A 108 12.45 25.67 44.96
CA VAL A 108 12.85 26.23 43.65
C VAL A 108 14.06 25.48 43.10
N SER A 109 15.11 25.27 43.91
CA SER A 109 16.30 24.53 43.46
C SER A 109 16.00 23.08 43.05
N SER A 110 15.00 22.45 43.68
CA SER A 110 14.67 21.04 43.43
C SER A 110 13.72 20.84 42.24
N PHE A 111 12.83 21.80 42.01
CA PHE A 111 11.74 21.66 41.03
C PHE A 111 11.85 22.59 39.83
N ASN A 112 12.78 23.55 39.86
CA ASN A 112 13.06 24.51 38.80
C ASN A 112 11.86 25.41 38.45
N PHE A 113 11.10 25.84 39.46
CA PHE A 113 10.04 26.85 39.28
C PHE A 113 10.63 28.25 39.13
N ALA A 114 9.91 29.17 38.49
CA ALA A 114 10.39 30.55 38.33
C ALA A 114 10.40 31.29 39.67
N TYR A 115 9.32 31.13 40.45
CA TYR A 115 9.19 31.72 41.78
C TYR A 115 8.22 30.94 42.65
N ILE A 116 8.48 30.90 43.94
CA ILE A 116 7.51 30.47 44.95
C ILE A 116 7.34 31.61 45.94
N ASN A 117 6.10 31.96 46.25
CA ASN A 117 5.79 33.12 47.07
C ASN A 117 4.63 32.86 48.05
N PHE A 118 4.64 33.65 49.12
CA PHE A 118 3.57 33.75 50.09
C PHE A 118 3.28 35.22 50.38
N GLY A 119 2.02 35.60 50.24
CA GLY A 119 1.51 36.90 50.65
C GLY A 119 0.62 36.74 51.86
N SER A 120 0.86 37.50 52.92
CA SER A 120 0.01 37.54 54.11
C SER A 120 -1.10 38.59 53.96
N GLN A 121 -2.28 38.33 54.54
CA GLN A 121 -3.37 39.30 54.63
C GLN A 121 -2.94 40.59 55.35
N GLU A 122 -1.95 40.52 56.24
CA GLU A 122 -1.43 41.66 57.00
C GLU A 122 -0.43 42.52 56.20
N GLY A 123 -0.17 42.20 54.93
CA GLY A 123 0.72 42.97 54.04
C GLY A 123 2.19 42.54 54.05
N GLY A 124 2.52 41.41 54.69
CA GLY A 124 3.83 40.78 54.57
C GLY A 124 3.95 39.94 53.30
N PHE A 125 5.13 39.89 52.70
CA PHE A 125 5.44 39.03 51.55
C PHE A 125 6.77 38.32 51.76
N ILE A 126 6.86 37.08 51.32
CA ILE A 126 8.13 36.34 51.21
C ILE A 126 8.09 35.48 49.95
N GLY A 127 9.17 35.44 49.22
CA GLY A 127 9.31 34.54 48.08
C GLY A 127 10.76 34.20 47.80
N ALA A 128 10.95 33.13 47.04
CA ALA A 128 12.25 32.72 46.53
C ALA A 128 12.12 32.34 45.07
N GLY A 129 13.15 32.66 44.28
CA GLY A 129 13.23 32.26 42.89
C GLY A 129 14.17 33.14 42.08
N TYR A 130 14.01 33.13 40.77
CA TYR A 130 14.97 33.76 39.86
C TYR A 130 14.58 35.19 39.50
N ALA A 131 14.24 36.06 40.46
CA ALA A 131 13.64 37.36 40.12
C ALA A 131 14.60 38.31 39.39
N LEU A 132 15.85 38.46 39.86
CA LEU A 132 16.73 39.54 39.41
C LEU A 132 17.56 39.23 38.17
N ASP A 133 18.22 38.06 38.07
CA ASP A 133 19.26 37.81 37.05
C ASP A 133 19.13 36.49 36.28
N ASN A 134 18.03 35.76 36.43
CA ASN A 134 17.74 34.45 35.79
C ASN A 134 18.79 33.35 36.03
N LYS A 135 19.79 33.59 36.87
CA LYS A 135 20.92 32.69 37.09
C LYS A 135 21.01 32.25 38.54
N ASN A 136 20.80 33.19 39.45
CA ASN A 136 20.88 32.96 40.88
C ASN A 136 19.50 33.05 41.50
N ILE A 137 19.23 32.16 42.46
CA ILE A 137 18.00 32.25 43.25
C ILE A 137 18.20 33.36 44.28
N ASP A 138 17.25 34.29 44.33
CA ASP A 138 17.15 35.32 45.35
C ASP A 138 15.97 35.03 46.30
N ILE A 139 16.04 35.57 47.51
CA ILE A 139 14.90 35.62 48.43
C ILE A 139 14.44 37.07 48.51
N ALA A 140 13.15 37.32 48.24
CA ALA A 140 12.56 38.64 48.35
C ALA A 140 11.50 38.71 49.44
N GLU A 141 11.46 39.82 50.18
CA GLU A 141 10.51 39.99 51.27
C GLU A 141 10.00 41.43 51.43
N ILE A 142 8.78 41.53 51.94
CA ILE A 142 8.17 42.75 52.47
C ILE A 142 7.87 42.47 53.94
N ILE A 143 8.62 43.14 54.82
CA ILE A 143 8.51 42.96 56.27
C ILE A 143 7.24 43.67 56.75
N LYS A 144 6.45 43.01 57.60
CA LYS A 144 5.18 43.56 58.12
C LYS A 144 5.31 44.94 58.78
N SER A 145 6.46 45.24 59.41
CA SER A 145 6.75 46.52 60.08
C SER A 145 7.16 47.65 59.14
N ASP A 146 7.66 47.34 57.93
CA ASP A 146 8.03 48.33 56.90
C ASP A 146 7.57 47.84 55.53
N GLN A 147 6.28 47.99 55.27
CA GLN A 147 5.62 47.56 54.04
C GLN A 147 5.93 48.47 52.84
N SER A 148 6.74 49.52 53.01
CA SER A 148 7.06 50.44 51.91
C SER A 148 8.15 49.89 50.97
N LYS A 149 8.95 48.94 51.46
CA LYS A 149 10.16 48.42 50.80
C LYS A 149 10.04 46.93 50.49
N PHE A 150 10.31 46.59 49.23
CA PHE A 150 10.47 45.23 48.76
C PHE A 150 11.95 44.91 48.60
N ARG A 151 12.47 44.03 49.45
CA ARG A 151 13.90 43.78 49.60
C ARG A 151 14.28 42.46 48.96
N PHE A 152 15.37 42.44 48.20
CA PHE A 152 15.91 41.25 47.55
C PHE A 152 17.27 40.90 48.15
N TYR A 153 17.44 39.65 48.55
CA TYR A 153 18.65 39.14 49.18
C TYR A 153 19.30 38.06 48.33
N SER A 154 20.63 38.14 48.21
CA SER A 154 21.43 37.01 47.76
C SER A 154 21.49 35.96 48.87
N VAL A 155 21.65 34.70 48.49
CA VAL A 155 21.67 33.57 49.42
C VAL A 155 22.85 32.65 49.20
N ASP A 156 23.25 31.94 50.26
CA ASP A 156 24.22 30.85 50.17
C ASP A 156 23.58 29.56 49.64
N ASN A 157 24.38 28.50 49.48
CA ASN A 157 23.92 27.21 48.99
C ASN A 157 22.87 26.53 49.90
N GLN A 158 22.65 27.02 51.12
CA GLN A 158 21.66 26.52 52.07
C GLN A 158 20.40 27.40 52.14
N GLY A 159 20.36 28.52 51.38
CA GLY A 159 19.26 29.48 51.38
C GLY A 159 19.37 30.55 52.47
N ASN A 160 20.51 30.68 53.17
CA ASN A 160 20.70 31.74 54.15
C ASN A 160 21.00 33.07 53.44
N ARG A 161 20.33 34.16 53.84
CA ARG A 161 20.55 35.51 53.30
C ARG A 161 21.98 35.97 53.60
N ILE A 162 22.72 36.38 52.58
CA ILE A 162 24.09 36.89 52.70
C ILE A 162 24.09 38.42 52.65
N SER A 163 23.58 38.99 51.57
CA SER A 163 23.61 40.44 51.34
C SER A 163 22.34 40.94 50.68
N LEU A 164 21.94 42.16 51.03
CA LEU A 164 20.85 42.88 50.38
C LEU A 164 21.33 43.34 49.00
N VAL A 165 20.72 42.82 47.93
CA VAL A 165 21.08 43.09 46.54
C VAL A 165 20.36 44.33 46.00
N SER A 166 19.05 44.43 46.27
CA SER A 166 18.23 45.52 45.78
C SER A 166 17.07 45.81 46.74
N THR A 167 16.58 47.04 46.70
CA THR A 167 15.35 47.45 47.40
C THR A 167 14.49 48.26 46.44
N LEU A 168 13.31 47.74 46.16
CA LEU A 168 12.31 48.38 45.30
C LEU A 168 11.16 48.94 46.16
N LYS A 169 10.38 49.86 45.58
CA LYS A 169 9.12 50.29 46.19
C LYS A 169 8.15 49.10 46.19
N ASN A 170 7.39 48.90 47.28
CA ASN A 170 6.42 47.81 47.35
C ASN A 170 5.48 47.86 46.13
N PRO A 171 5.44 46.78 45.31
CA PRO A 171 4.61 46.73 44.12
C PRO A 171 3.11 46.58 44.42
N GLN A 172 2.73 46.57 45.71
CA GLN A 172 1.39 46.26 46.21
C GLN A 172 0.95 44.89 45.74
N PHE A 173 1.65 43.84 46.20
CA PHE A 173 1.44 42.47 45.72
C PHE A 173 -0.01 41.97 45.83
N ALA A 174 -0.77 42.50 46.80
CA ALA A 174 -2.18 42.18 46.98
C ALA A 174 -3.05 42.52 45.75
N ASN A 175 -2.59 43.40 44.86
CA ASN A 175 -3.27 43.76 43.61
C ASN A 175 -2.90 42.83 42.44
N PHE A 176 -1.91 41.95 42.58
CA PHE A 176 -1.57 41.00 41.51
C PHE A 176 -2.61 39.89 41.40
N ALA A 177 -2.74 39.34 40.19
CA ALA A 177 -3.74 38.31 39.88
C ALA A 177 -3.60 37.09 40.79
N TRP A 178 -2.37 36.59 40.99
CA TRP A 178 -2.10 35.42 41.83
C TRP A 178 -2.65 35.55 43.26
N TYR A 179 -2.60 36.75 43.84
CA TYR A 179 -3.11 36.98 45.19
C TYR A 179 -4.61 37.32 45.16
N SER A 180 -4.97 38.40 44.47
CA SER A 180 -6.34 38.97 44.52
C SER A 180 -7.40 38.02 43.98
N GLU A 181 -7.12 37.29 42.91
CA GLU A 181 -8.07 36.36 42.31
C GLU A 181 -8.25 35.11 43.18
N ALA A 182 -7.17 34.61 43.80
CA ALA A 182 -7.23 33.47 44.70
C ALA A 182 -8.02 33.80 45.98
N VAL A 183 -7.80 34.99 46.55
CA VAL A 183 -8.60 35.50 47.67
C VAL A 183 -10.07 35.59 47.29
N LYS A 184 -10.38 36.13 46.11
CA LYS A 184 -11.76 36.27 45.63
C LYS A 184 -12.43 34.92 45.36
N ALA A 185 -11.69 33.97 44.77
CA ALA A 185 -12.20 32.64 44.43
C ALA A 185 -12.38 31.75 45.67
N GLY A 186 -11.57 31.98 46.69
CA GLY A 186 -11.62 31.27 47.97
C GLY A 186 -11.13 29.82 47.92
N LYS A 187 -10.59 29.37 46.80
CA LYS A 187 -10.08 28.01 46.54
C LYS A 187 -8.81 28.06 45.69
N ALA A 188 -8.12 26.92 45.56
CA ALA A 188 -6.98 26.79 44.65
C ALA A 188 -7.42 27.05 43.20
N ILE A 189 -6.68 27.92 42.51
CA ILE A 189 -6.94 28.34 41.12
C ILE A 189 -5.63 28.49 40.36
N TRP A 190 -5.73 28.67 39.05
CA TRP A 190 -4.73 29.40 38.28
C TRP A 190 -5.07 30.89 38.25
N SER A 191 -4.06 31.74 38.43
CA SER A 191 -4.23 33.17 38.21
C SER A 191 -4.46 33.48 36.72
N SER A 192 -5.05 34.63 36.42
CA SER A 192 -4.88 35.25 35.11
C SER A 192 -3.38 35.43 34.84
N ILE A 193 -2.98 35.33 33.57
CA ILE A 193 -1.59 35.57 33.20
C ILE A 193 -1.23 37.03 33.45
N TYR A 194 -0.15 37.28 34.19
CA TYR A 194 0.30 38.62 34.55
C TYR A 194 1.79 38.83 34.26
N ILE A 195 2.16 40.09 34.20
CA ILE A 195 3.55 40.54 34.05
C ILE A 195 4.06 40.95 35.44
N TRP A 196 5.27 40.55 35.78
CA TRP A 196 5.83 40.85 37.09
C TRP A 196 6.07 42.36 37.25
N GLY A 197 5.75 42.89 38.44
CA GLY A 197 5.93 44.31 38.74
C GLY A 197 7.40 44.71 38.70
N GLY A 198 7.77 45.56 37.74
CA GLY A 198 9.14 46.08 37.56
C GLY A 198 10.05 45.24 36.66
N LEU A 199 9.56 44.10 36.15
CA LEU A 199 10.30 43.20 35.24
C LEU A 199 9.42 42.88 34.02
N PRO A 200 9.38 43.78 33.01
CA PRO A 200 8.44 43.67 31.89
C PRO A 200 8.64 42.41 31.03
N ASP A 201 9.82 41.81 31.07
CA ASP A 201 10.16 40.64 30.25
C ASP A 201 9.66 39.32 30.86
N ARG A 202 9.10 39.35 32.07
CA ARG A 202 8.60 38.16 32.78
C ARG A 202 7.09 38.11 32.78
N ILE A 203 6.57 37.16 32.02
CA ILE A 203 5.15 36.86 31.95
C ILE A 203 4.96 35.49 32.61
N SER A 204 4.07 35.45 33.60
CA SER A 204 3.83 34.23 34.35
C SER A 204 2.36 33.96 34.55
N ILE A 205 2.08 32.69 34.79
CA ILE A 205 0.86 32.23 35.42
C ILE A 205 1.22 31.64 36.77
N SER A 206 0.40 31.86 37.78
CA SER A 206 0.65 31.34 39.12
C SER A 206 -0.37 30.28 39.48
N ALA A 207 0.11 29.13 39.95
CA ALA A 207 -0.74 28.26 40.75
C ALA A 207 -0.94 28.96 42.09
N SER A 208 -2.18 29.28 42.45
CA SER A 208 -2.46 30.14 43.60
C SER A 208 -3.45 29.46 44.54
N THR A 209 -3.05 29.30 45.80
CA THR A 209 -3.84 28.61 46.82
C THR A 209 -4.03 29.51 48.04
N PRO A 210 -5.27 29.94 48.35
CA PRO A 210 -5.55 30.67 49.58
C PRO A 210 -5.41 29.74 50.78
N VAL A 211 -4.79 30.25 51.85
CA VAL A 211 -4.56 29.51 53.09
C VAL A 211 -5.39 30.12 54.20
N TYR A 212 -6.07 29.28 54.97
CA TYR A 212 -6.97 29.68 56.03
C TYR A 212 -6.52 29.13 57.38
N ASP A 213 -6.88 29.81 58.46
CA ASP A 213 -6.75 29.25 59.80
C ASP A 213 -7.87 28.23 60.12
N LYS A 214 -7.79 27.61 61.30
CA LYS A 214 -8.79 26.64 61.79
C LYS A 214 -10.21 27.24 61.90
N GLN A 215 -10.33 28.57 61.99
CA GLN A 215 -11.58 29.32 62.04
C GLN A 215 -12.06 29.77 60.65
N LYS A 216 -11.40 29.33 59.57
CA LYS A 216 -11.65 29.72 58.18
C LYS A 216 -11.41 31.21 57.87
N LYS A 217 -10.63 31.91 58.69
CA LYS A 217 -10.16 33.26 58.36
C LYS A 217 -8.95 33.14 57.43
N LEU A 218 -8.92 33.96 56.39
CA LEU A 218 -7.82 34.00 55.43
C LEU A 218 -6.53 34.43 56.13
N LEU A 219 -5.45 33.66 55.98
CA LEU A 219 -4.12 34.03 56.46
C LEU A 219 -3.28 34.66 55.35
N GLY A 220 -3.47 34.19 54.13
CA GLY A 220 -2.68 34.61 52.98
C GLY A 220 -2.92 33.73 51.76
N VAL A 221 -2.06 33.89 50.77
CA VAL A 221 -2.07 33.08 49.54
C VAL A 221 -0.66 32.59 49.28
N LEU A 222 -0.54 31.30 48.95
CA LEU A 222 0.66 30.71 48.39
C LEU A 222 0.57 30.74 46.86
N GLY A 223 1.63 31.22 46.20
CA GLY A 223 1.75 31.26 44.75
C GLY A 223 3.00 30.52 44.28
N ILE A 224 2.88 29.79 43.16
CA ILE A 224 4.02 29.23 42.44
C ILE A 224 3.92 29.73 41.00
N ASP A 225 4.86 30.60 40.64
CA ASP A 225 4.90 31.26 39.37
C ASP A 225 5.66 30.41 38.35
N LEU A 226 5.01 30.19 37.21
CA LEU A 226 5.55 29.50 36.06
C LEU A 226 5.71 30.50 34.92
N GLU A 227 6.86 30.49 34.26
CA GLU A 227 7.14 31.37 33.14
C GLU A 227 6.61 30.78 31.83
N LEU A 228 5.84 31.60 31.10
CA LEU A 228 5.30 31.19 29.80
C LEU A 228 6.38 31.01 28.74
N ASN A 229 7.54 31.65 28.92
CA ASN A 229 8.69 31.48 28.04
C ASN A 229 9.17 30.02 28.00
N GLN A 230 9.10 29.28 29.12
CA GLN A 230 9.47 27.85 29.13
C GLN A 230 8.51 27.00 28.28
N ILE A 231 7.22 27.37 28.24
CA ILE A 231 6.24 26.74 27.36
C ILE A 231 6.58 27.08 25.90
N SER A 232 6.84 28.34 25.58
CA SER A 232 7.24 28.75 24.22
C SER A 232 8.52 28.04 23.75
N GLU A 233 9.56 27.95 24.59
CA GLU A 233 10.80 27.23 24.29
C GLU A 233 10.53 25.76 23.95
N PHE A 234 9.68 25.09 24.73
CA PHE A 234 9.25 23.72 24.42
C PHE A 234 8.52 23.64 23.07
N LEU A 235 7.59 24.55 22.77
CA LEU A 235 6.91 24.58 21.47
C LEU A 235 7.90 24.82 20.31
N THR A 236 8.91 25.66 20.50
CA THR A 236 9.98 25.88 19.52
C THR A 236 10.83 24.64 19.30
N THR A 237 11.13 23.85 20.36
CA THR A 237 11.85 22.57 20.19
C THR A 237 11.06 21.55 19.37
N LEU A 238 9.73 21.52 19.54
CA LEU A 238 8.84 20.68 18.72
C LEU A 238 8.83 21.17 17.26
N HIS A 239 8.72 22.47 17.04
CA HIS A 239 8.74 23.09 15.70
C HIS A 239 10.05 22.81 14.94
N ARG A 240 11.22 22.87 15.59
CA ARG A 240 12.51 22.56 14.91
C ARG A 240 12.63 21.11 14.46
N SER A 241 11.82 20.22 15.02
CA SER A 241 11.80 18.80 14.62
C SER A 241 10.82 18.51 13.47
N ARG A 242 9.81 19.36 13.25
CA ARG A 242 8.71 19.18 12.27
C ARG A 242 8.11 20.54 11.90
N SER A 243 7.92 20.86 10.62
CA SER A 243 7.67 22.22 10.09
C SER A 243 6.23 22.74 10.28
N GLY A 244 5.64 22.57 11.47
CA GLY A 244 4.32 23.07 11.82
C GLY A 244 4.34 24.24 12.81
N HIS A 245 3.47 25.23 12.63
CA HIS A 245 3.27 26.35 13.55
C HIS A 245 2.37 25.91 14.72
N ILE A 246 2.81 26.18 15.95
CA ILE A 246 2.11 25.73 17.16
C ILE A 246 1.94 26.93 18.08
N PHE A 247 0.71 27.19 18.52
CA PHE A 247 0.47 28.25 19.48
C PHE A 247 -0.69 27.91 20.40
N ILE A 248 -0.65 28.47 21.61
CA ILE A 248 -1.65 28.27 22.65
C ILE A 248 -2.30 29.61 22.92
N ILE A 249 -3.63 29.64 22.93
CA ILE A 249 -4.41 30.86 23.21
C ILE A 249 -5.42 30.64 24.32
N GLU A 250 -5.67 31.71 25.07
CA GLU A 250 -6.81 31.78 25.97
C GLU A 250 -8.10 31.94 25.15
N ARG A 251 -9.24 31.63 25.77
CA ARG A 251 -10.55 31.84 25.13
C ARG A 251 -10.86 33.30 24.79
N SER A 252 -10.16 34.24 25.42
CA SER A 252 -10.21 35.68 25.12
C SER A 252 -9.48 36.03 23.81
N GLY A 253 -8.72 35.10 23.24
CA GLY A 253 -7.87 35.29 22.07
C GLY A 253 -6.49 35.85 22.38
N LEU A 254 -6.08 35.91 23.65
CA LEU A 254 -4.71 36.28 24.05
C LEU A 254 -3.75 35.09 23.92
N ILE A 255 -2.53 35.35 23.46
CA ILE A 255 -1.49 34.33 23.32
C ILE A 255 -0.97 33.93 24.71
N VAL A 256 -0.90 32.62 24.93
CA VAL A 256 -0.26 32.00 26.09
C VAL A 256 1.21 31.72 25.74
N ALA A 257 1.43 30.94 24.68
CA ALA A 257 2.75 30.56 24.18
C ALA A 257 2.69 30.33 22.65
N SER A 258 3.83 30.43 21.99
CA SER A 258 3.96 30.20 20.54
C SER A 258 5.29 29.51 20.23
N SER A 259 5.33 28.69 19.18
CA SER A 259 6.57 28.16 18.60
C SER A 259 7.36 29.21 17.82
N GLU A 260 6.68 30.27 17.39
CA GLU A 260 7.24 31.36 16.59
C GLU A 260 8.07 32.31 17.45
N ASP A 261 8.99 33.04 16.82
CA ASP A 261 9.85 34.05 17.47
C ASP A 261 9.07 35.35 17.76
N GLU A 262 7.96 35.22 18.49
CA GLU A 262 7.12 36.33 18.94
C GLU A 262 6.77 36.17 20.43
N SER A 263 7.17 37.15 21.24
CA SER A 263 6.83 37.18 22.66
C SER A 263 5.32 37.29 22.88
N PRO A 264 4.71 36.50 23.80
CA PRO A 264 3.30 36.63 24.18
C PRO A 264 2.94 37.99 24.83
N ALA A 265 3.93 38.77 25.27
CA ALA A 265 3.73 40.17 25.68
C ALA A 265 4.87 41.05 25.18
N PRO A 266 4.82 41.52 23.92
CA PRO A 266 5.82 42.43 23.40
C PRO A 266 5.82 43.74 24.18
N ILE A 267 6.99 44.37 24.27
CA ILE A 267 7.14 45.70 24.87
C ILE A 267 6.64 46.74 23.86
N ILE A 268 5.51 47.37 24.16
CA ILE A 268 4.92 48.45 23.36
C ILE A 268 5.01 49.74 24.18
N ASN A 269 5.68 50.76 23.65
CA ASN A 269 5.89 52.04 24.34
C ASN A 269 6.53 51.90 25.74
N GLY A 270 7.50 50.99 25.88
CA GLY A 270 8.20 50.74 27.16
C GLY A 270 7.41 49.92 28.18
N LYS A 271 6.23 49.39 27.82
CA LYS A 271 5.41 48.54 28.69
C LYS A 271 5.07 47.22 27.99
N ALA A 272 5.38 46.11 28.65
CA ALA A 272 4.92 44.79 28.18
C ALA A 272 3.40 44.72 28.21
N THR A 273 2.80 44.30 27.10
CA THR A 273 1.34 44.23 26.93
C THR A 273 0.96 42.88 26.33
N ARG A 274 0.01 42.17 26.95
CA ARG A 274 -0.47 40.85 26.49
C ARG A 274 -0.96 40.95 25.03
N LEU A 275 -0.46 40.08 24.17
CA LEU A 275 -0.74 40.10 22.74
C LEU A 275 -2.00 39.29 22.43
N LYS A 276 -2.95 39.88 21.67
CA LYS A 276 -4.04 39.13 21.06
C LYS A 276 -3.53 38.41 19.80
N ALA A 277 -3.91 37.16 19.60
CA ALA A 277 -3.49 36.37 18.46
C ALA A 277 -3.90 36.96 17.10
N VAL A 278 -5.05 37.64 17.03
CA VAL A 278 -5.47 38.43 15.84
C VAL A 278 -4.57 39.64 15.53
N ASN A 279 -3.74 40.07 16.49
CA ASN A 279 -2.79 41.17 16.31
C ASN A 279 -1.34 40.67 16.20
N SER A 280 -1.13 39.35 16.07
CA SER A 280 0.19 38.74 15.91
C SER A 280 0.88 39.26 14.65
N ARG A 281 2.21 39.43 14.73
CA ARG A 281 3.06 39.73 13.57
C ARG A 281 3.10 38.55 12.61
N GLU A 282 2.98 37.33 13.15
CA GLU A 282 2.96 36.10 12.39
C GLU A 282 1.63 35.93 11.64
N PRO A 283 1.64 35.91 10.30
CA PRO A 283 0.42 35.81 9.51
C PRO A 283 -0.39 34.56 9.83
N VAL A 284 0.28 33.43 10.08
CA VAL A 284 -0.37 32.15 10.37
C VAL A 284 -1.22 32.23 11.64
N ILE A 285 -0.67 32.78 12.73
CA ILE A 285 -1.36 32.89 14.01
C ILE A 285 -2.58 33.80 13.86
N ARG A 286 -2.40 34.96 13.20
CA ARG A 286 -3.45 35.94 12.96
C ARG A 286 -4.60 35.35 12.14
N GLU A 287 -4.29 34.85 10.95
CA GLU A 287 -5.28 34.35 10.00
C GLU A 287 -6.02 33.12 10.53
N VAL A 288 -5.33 32.17 11.17
CA VAL A 288 -5.97 30.98 11.75
C VAL A 288 -6.87 31.36 12.92
N THR A 289 -6.47 32.33 13.75
CA THR A 289 -7.34 32.81 14.84
C THR A 289 -8.59 33.49 14.31
N GLU A 290 -8.49 34.26 13.23
CA GLU A 290 -9.64 34.88 12.56
C GLU A 290 -10.60 33.83 11.98
N ASP A 291 -10.09 32.78 11.30
CA ASP A 291 -10.93 31.67 10.80
C ASP A 291 -11.62 30.92 11.95
N LEU A 292 -10.91 30.66 13.06
CA LEU A 292 -11.49 30.05 14.25
C LEU A 292 -12.68 30.87 14.79
N ILE A 293 -12.52 32.20 14.89
CA ILE A 293 -13.60 33.08 15.35
C ILE A 293 -14.75 33.12 14.34
N GLN A 294 -14.45 33.23 13.04
CA GLN A 294 -15.47 33.30 12.00
C GLN A 294 -16.28 32.00 11.89
N ARG A 295 -15.59 30.85 11.96
CA ARG A 295 -16.18 29.51 11.81
C ARG A 295 -17.05 29.11 13.00
N PHE A 296 -16.56 29.37 14.21
CA PHE A 296 -17.23 28.95 15.45
C PHE A 296 -18.02 30.07 16.13
N GLY A 297 -18.01 31.28 15.56
CA GLY A 297 -18.61 32.51 16.11
C GLY A 297 -17.82 33.12 17.28
N SER A 298 -17.25 32.28 18.14
CA SER A 298 -16.41 32.66 19.26
C SER A 298 -15.46 31.53 19.62
N LEU A 299 -14.27 31.84 20.14
CA LEU A 299 -13.36 30.82 20.67
C LEU A 299 -13.95 30.05 21.86
N GLN A 300 -15.00 30.57 22.51
CA GLN A 300 -15.67 29.92 23.65
C GLN A 300 -16.49 28.68 23.27
N THR A 301 -16.94 28.57 22.02
CA THR A 301 -17.83 27.47 21.59
C THR A 301 -17.08 26.17 21.32
N ILE A 302 -15.74 26.23 21.18
CA ILE A 302 -14.88 25.08 20.85
C ILE A 302 -14.73 24.16 22.08
N SER A 303 -15.61 23.17 22.21
CA SER A 303 -15.67 22.26 23.37
C SER A 303 -14.93 20.94 23.17
N SER A 304 -14.67 20.54 21.92
CA SER A 304 -13.96 19.31 21.56
C SER A 304 -12.87 19.59 20.54
N SER A 305 -11.96 18.64 20.33
CA SER A 305 -10.93 18.77 19.30
C SER A 305 -11.57 18.81 17.91
N GLN A 306 -11.11 19.75 17.07
CA GLN A 306 -11.59 19.95 15.71
C GLN A 306 -10.39 19.96 14.76
N SER A 307 -10.46 19.18 13.69
CA SER A 307 -9.56 19.27 12.53
C SER A 307 -10.34 19.90 11.39
N PHE A 308 -9.76 20.90 10.71
CA PHE A 308 -10.38 21.48 9.52
C PHE A 308 -9.34 22.14 8.62
N ARG A 309 -9.76 22.46 7.39
CA ARG A 309 -9.03 23.31 6.46
C ARG A 309 -9.68 24.69 6.46
N PRO A 310 -8.96 25.76 6.85
CA PRO A 310 -9.51 27.09 6.90
C PRO A 310 -9.86 27.55 5.49
N ASN A 311 -10.91 28.36 5.37
CA ASN A 311 -11.34 28.95 4.10
C ASN A 311 -10.69 30.33 3.92
N LEU A 312 -9.41 30.43 4.24
CA LEU A 312 -8.66 31.68 4.18
C LEU A 312 -8.31 32.04 2.73
N LEU A 313 -8.52 33.31 2.40
CA LEU A 313 -8.13 34.01 1.15
C LEU A 313 -7.02 35.04 1.46
N GLY A 314 -6.15 34.73 2.43
CA GLY A 314 -5.10 35.61 2.97
C GLY A 314 -3.74 35.51 2.25
N GLN A 315 -2.66 35.89 2.93
CA GLN A 315 -1.28 35.85 2.41
C GLN A 315 -0.69 34.43 2.33
N LEU A 316 -1.36 33.44 2.92
CA LEU A 316 -0.95 32.05 2.86
C LEU A 316 -1.25 31.48 1.46
N GLU A 317 -0.20 31.16 0.70
CA GLU A 317 -0.32 30.63 -0.68
C GLU A 317 -1.08 29.30 -0.77
N GLN A 318 -1.18 28.54 0.33
CA GLN A 318 -1.83 27.23 0.39
C GLN A 318 -2.67 27.09 1.67
N LYS A 319 -3.72 26.26 1.62
CA LYS A 319 -4.63 26.04 2.76
C LYS A 319 -3.96 25.12 3.78
N PRO A 320 -3.54 25.61 4.96
CA PRO A 320 -2.89 24.75 5.93
C PRO A 320 -3.87 23.76 6.54
N PHE A 321 -3.33 22.70 7.14
CA PHE A 321 -4.05 21.83 8.05
C PHE A 321 -4.10 22.50 9.42
N VAL A 322 -5.30 22.67 9.98
CA VAL A 322 -5.46 23.26 11.30
C VAL A 322 -6.15 22.25 12.21
N LYS A 323 -5.55 22.03 13.38
CA LYS A 323 -6.17 21.31 14.48
C LYS A 323 -6.19 22.19 15.71
N VAL A 324 -7.37 22.30 16.32
CA VAL A 324 -7.56 22.98 17.61
C VAL A 324 -8.00 21.94 18.65
N LYS A 325 -7.36 21.96 19.81
CA LYS A 325 -7.66 21.05 20.93
C LYS A 325 -7.83 21.86 22.22
N PRO A 326 -8.97 21.76 22.91
CA PRO A 326 -9.13 22.41 24.20
C PRO A 326 -8.30 21.69 25.27
N TYR A 327 -7.59 22.46 26.09
CA TYR A 327 -6.84 22.00 27.26
C TYR A 327 -7.46 22.61 28.51
N ARG A 328 -7.92 21.74 29.43
CA ARG A 328 -8.67 22.13 30.61
C ARG A 328 -8.22 21.35 31.83
N ASP A 329 -8.23 22.00 32.99
CA ASP A 329 -7.96 21.35 34.26
C ASP A 329 -9.05 21.62 35.32
N LYS A 330 -8.92 20.98 36.49
CA LYS A 330 -9.84 21.14 37.62
C LYS A 330 -9.70 22.48 38.37
N TYR A 331 -8.63 23.24 38.10
CA TYR A 331 -8.31 24.51 38.77
C TYR A 331 -8.74 25.74 37.96
N GLY A 332 -9.38 25.52 36.80
CA GLY A 332 -10.06 26.57 36.02
C GLY A 332 -9.28 27.02 34.79
N LEU A 333 -8.20 26.34 34.43
CA LEU A 333 -7.46 26.62 33.20
C LEU A 333 -8.29 26.15 32.00
N ASP A 334 -8.46 27.01 31.00
CA ASP A 334 -9.17 26.69 29.74
C ASP A 334 -8.47 27.38 28.57
N TRP A 335 -7.59 26.63 27.91
CA TRP A 335 -6.81 27.08 26.76
C TRP A 335 -7.18 26.31 25.50
N LEU A 336 -6.80 26.87 24.35
CA LEU A 336 -6.86 26.21 23.06
C LEU A 336 -5.43 26.00 22.57
N VAL A 337 -5.05 24.74 22.38
CA VAL A 337 -3.82 24.34 21.70
C VAL A 337 -4.14 24.29 20.20
N VAL A 338 -3.47 25.13 19.42
CA VAL A 338 -3.64 25.22 17.98
C VAL A 338 -2.37 24.73 17.30
N THR A 339 -2.53 23.75 16.42
CA THR A 339 -1.47 23.18 15.59
C THR A 339 -1.82 23.45 14.13
N VAL A 340 -0.89 24.05 13.41
CA VAL A 340 -1.06 24.44 12.01
C VAL A 340 0.07 23.85 11.19
N ILE A 341 -0.24 23.04 10.19
CA ILE A 341 0.77 22.44 9.32
C ILE A 341 0.55 22.94 7.90
N PRO A 342 1.53 23.64 7.28
CA PRO A 342 1.42 24.07 5.90
C PRO A 342 1.23 22.89 4.94
N GLU A 343 0.34 23.03 3.96
CA GLU A 343 0.13 21.99 2.95
C GLU A 343 1.39 21.77 2.08
N SER A 344 2.22 22.81 1.91
CA SER A 344 3.47 22.77 1.15
C SER A 344 4.51 21.80 1.73
N GLU A 345 4.48 21.54 3.04
CA GLU A 345 5.37 20.58 3.70
C GLU A 345 5.17 19.17 3.15
N PHE A 346 3.96 18.82 2.73
CA PHE A 346 3.63 17.51 2.15
C PHE A 346 3.49 17.55 0.63
N MET A 347 2.94 18.65 0.08
CA MET A 347 2.60 18.75 -1.33
C MET A 347 3.80 19.05 -2.22
N SER A 348 4.92 19.56 -1.70
CA SER A 348 6.10 19.85 -2.51
C SER A 348 6.65 18.59 -3.20
N GLU A 349 6.78 17.48 -2.48
CA GLU A 349 7.23 16.19 -3.04
C GLU A 349 6.20 15.59 -3.99
N ILE A 350 4.90 15.70 -3.65
CA ILE A 350 3.82 15.17 -4.49
C ILE A 350 3.68 15.96 -5.79
N GLN A 351 3.79 17.30 -5.73
CA GLN A 351 3.77 18.13 -6.93
C GLN A 351 4.99 17.86 -7.81
N ALA A 352 6.18 17.68 -7.23
CA ALA A 352 7.37 17.30 -7.99
C ALA A 352 7.17 15.96 -8.71
N ASN A 353 6.61 14.96 -8.02
CA ASN A 353 6.28 13.67 -8.62
C ASN A 353 5.17 13.78 -9.66
N ALA A 354 4.12 14.57 -9.42
CA ALA A 354 3.04 14.81 -10.37
C ALA A 354 3.57 15.47 -11.66
N HIS A 355 4.49 16.44 -11.56
CA HIS A 355 5.13 17.04 -12.73
C HIS A 355 5.95 16.01 -13.51
N ARG A 356 6.70 15.14 -12.81
CA ARG A 356 7.43 14.03 -13.46
C ARG A 356 6.48 13.06 -14.15
N THR A 357 5.38 12.68 -13.50
CA THR A 357 4.34 11.81 -14.08
C THR A 357 3.70 12.47 -15.31
N ILE A 358 3.34 13.75 -15.25
CA ILE A 358 2.78 14.49 -16.38
C ILE A 358 3.80 14.55 -17.52
N LEU A 359 5.07 14.86 -17.24
CA LEU A 359 6.13 14.87 -18.25
C LEU A 359 6.28 13.50 -18.92
N LEU A 360 6.35 12.42 -18.14
CA LEU A 360 6.42 11.05 -18.65
C LEU A 360 5.19 10.70 -19.50
N CYS A 361 4.01 11.16 -19.08
CA CYS A 361 2.77 11.01 -19.82
C CYS A 361 2.76 11.77 -21.14
N VAL A 362 3.27 13.00 -21.18
CA VAL A 362 3.44 13.80 -22.41
C VAL A 362 4.42 13.11 -23.34
N VAL A 363 5.54 12.61 -22.84
CA VAL A 363 6.52 11.85 -23.63
C VAL A 363 5.87 10.58 -24.20
N ALA A 364 5.15 9.82 -23.38
CA ALA A 364 4.43 8.62 -23.82
C ALA A 364 3.38 8.95 -24.89
N LEU A 365 2.64 10.05 -24.73
CA LEU A 365 1.66 10.50 -25.71
C LEU A 365 2.32 10.90 -27.03
N ILE A 366 3.44 11.63 -26.99
CA ILE A 366 4.21 11.98 -28.20
C ILE A 366 4.68 10.73 -28.91
N ILE A 367 5.25 9.76 -28.17
CA ILE A 367 5.69 8.48 -28.74
C ILE A 367 4.50 7.77 -29.40
N SER A 368 3.36 7.66 -28.73
CA SER A 368 2.14 7.01 -29.24
C SER A 368 1.58 7.71 -30.50
N ILE A 369 1.60 9.05 -30.53
CA ILE A 369 1.18 9.82 -31.71
C ILE A 369 2.15 9.58 -32.88
N VAL A 370 3.46 9.58 -32.63
CA VAL A 370 4.48 9.36 -33.66
C VAL A 370 4.38 7.94 -34.22
N THR A 371 4.35 6.92 -33.37
CA THR A 371 4.23 5.52 -33.81
C THR A 371 2.90 5.26 -34.52
N GLY A 372 1.79 5.80 -33.99
CA GLY A 372 0.48 5.73 -34.61
C GLY A 372 0.41 6.42 -35.98
N SER A 373 1.05 7.60 -36.13
CA SER A 373 1.12 8.28 -37.43
C SER A 373 1.99 7.53 -38.45
N LEU A 374 3.12 6.97 -38.02
CA LEU A 374 4.01 6.20 -38.88
C LEU A 374 3.32 4.93 -39.40
N THR A 375 2.70 4.16 -38.49
CA THR A 375 1.95 2.94 -38.85
C THR A 375 0.74 3.24 -39.74
N ALA A 376 -0.06 4.27 -39.41
CA ALA A 376 -1.18 4.66 -40.26
C ALA A 376 -0.74 5.11 -41.66
N ASN A 377 0.41 5.77 -41.79
CA ASN A 377 0.98 6.11 -43.10
C ASN A 377 1.51 4.89 -43.86
N TRP A 378 2.10 3.91 -43.18
CA TRP A 378 2.55 2.66 -43.79
C TRP A 378 1.39 1.83 -44.35
N ILE A 379 0.21 1.92 -43.73
CA ILE A 379 -1.01 1.22 -44.18
C ILE A 379 -1.77 2.01 -45.25
N ALA A 380 -2.01 3.30 -45.04
CA ALA A 380 -2.91 4.07 -45.91
C ALA A 380 -2.30 4.37 -47.29
N LYS A 381 -0.99 4.63 -47.36
CA LYS A 381 -0.33 5.06 -48.61
C LYS A 381 -0.36 3.97 -49.71
N PRO A 382 -0.07 2.68 -49.42
CA PRO A 382 -0.22 1.62 -50.42
C PRO A 382 -1.67 1.36 -50.82
N ILE A 383 -2.62 1.39 -49.87
CA ILE A 383 -4.06 1.20 -50.15
C ILE A 383 -4.58 2.27 -51.12
N LEU A 384 -4.24 3.54 -50.88
CA LEU A 384 -4.62 4.64 -51.77
C LEU A 384 -4.03 4.51 -53.18
N ARG A 385 -2.81 3.99 -53.31
CA ARG A 385 -2.19 3.71 -54.62
C ARG A 385 -2.93 2.59 -55.36
N LEU A 386 -3.22 1.50 -54.65
CA LEU A 386 -3.97 0.37 -55.20
C LEU A 386 -5.38 0.78 -55.64
N SER A 387 -6.08 1.57 -54.82
CA SER A 387 -7.41 2.10 -55.13
C SER A 387 -7.39 2.99 -56.38
N LYS A 388 -6.39 3.88 -56.52
CA LYS A 388 -6.22 4.70 -57.74
C LYS A 388 -5.95 3.85 -58.98
N ALA A 389 -5.08 2.84 -58.87
CA ALA A 389 -4.77 1.95 -59.99
C ALA A 389 -6.00 1.14 -60.44
N SER A 390 -6.81 0.65 -59.48
CA SER A 390 -8.08 -0.03 -59.76
C SER A 390 -9.10 0.88 -60.44
N GLN A 391 -9.23 2.14 -60.01
CA GLN A 391 -10.08 3.12 -60.69
C GLN A 391 -9.60 3.44 -62.12
N GLY A 392 -8.29 3.53 -62.34
CA GLY A 392 -7.70 3.71 -63.67
C GLY A 392 -8.03 2.55 -64.62
N LEU A 393 -7.91 1.31 -64.12
CA LEU A 393 -8.27 0.10 -64.88
C LEU A 393 -9.75 0.07 -65.26
N ALA A 394 -10.64 0.45 -64.34
CA ALA A 394 -12.09 0.53 -64.61
C ALA A 394 -12.44 1.59 -65.67
N GLN A 395 -11.60 2.61 -65.85
CA GLN A 395 -11.75 3.65 -66.87
C GLN A 395 -11.06 3.30 -68.20
N GLY A 396 -10.56 2.07 -68.37
CA GLY A 396 -9.89 1.61 -69.59
C GLY A 396 -8.46 2.14 -69.78
N GLN A 397 -7.88 2.76 -68.74
CA GLN A 397 -6.50 3.27 -68.77
C GLN A 397 -5.54 2.22 -68.20
N TRP A 398 -4.80 1.55 -69.08
CA TRP A 398 -3.76 0.59 -68.69
C TRP A 398 -2.58 1.34 -68.07
N GLN A 399 -2.44 1.27 -66.74
CA GLN A 399 -1.32 1.88 -66.01
C GLN A 399 -0.19 0.86 -65.75
N GLU A 400 1.03 1.39 -65.50
CA GLU A 400 2.21 0.60 -65.13
C GLU A 400 2.00 -0.22 -63.84
N PRO A 401 2.67 -1.38 -63.70
CA PRO A 401 2.53 -2.25 -62.54
C PRO A 401 2.92 -1.54 -61.24
N ILE A 402 2.11 -1.75 -60.20
CA ILE A 402 2.34 -1.17 -58.88
C ILE A 402 3.61 -1.82 -58.29
N SER A 403 4.58 -0.99 -57.87
CA SER A 403 5.92 -1.45 -57.47
C SER A 403 5.94 -2.36 -56.23
N GLU A 404 6.90 -3.30 -56.21
CA GLU A 404 7.06 -4.40 -55.23
C GLU A 404 7.57 -3.98 -53.84
N ASN A 405 7.66 -2.68 -53.53
CA ASN A 405 8.25 -2.22 -52.27
C ASN A 405 7.19 -1.88 -51.22
N ILE A 406 6.17 -2.74 -51.06
CA ILE A 406 5.12 -2.61 -50.05
C ILE A 406 5.52 -3.44 -48.83
N LYS A 407 5.77 -2.77 -47.70
CA LYS A 407 6.31 -3.41 -46.47
C LYS A 407 5.32 -4.33 -45.74
N ILE A 408 4.03 -4.24 -46.06
CA ILE A 408 2.97 -5.01 -45.40
C ILE A 408 2.64 -6.20 -46.29
N ALA A 409 2.83 -7.42 -45.77
CA ALA A 409 2.74 -8.65 -46.53
C ALA A 409 1.37 -8.82 -47.21
N GLU A 410 0.29 -8.50 -46.51
CA GLU A 410 -1.09 -8.60 -47.02
C GLU A 410 -1.32 -7.63 -48.20
N LEU A 411 -0.78 -6.40 -48.10
CA LEU A 411 -0.89 -5.40 -49.17
C LEU A 411 0.03 -5.72 -50.36
N GLN A 412 1.16 -6.39 -50.12
CA GLN A 412 2.02 -6.92 -51.16
C GLN A 412 1.30 -8.04 -51.93
N ILE A 413 0.65 -8.98 -51.22
CA ILE A 413 -0.18 -10.04 -51.82
C ILE A 413 -1.32 -9.43 -52.63
N LEU A 414 -1.96 -8.37 -52.12
CA LEU A 414 -3.05 -7.69 -52.83
C LEU A 414 -2.56 -6.96 -54.09
N ALA A 415 -1.42 -6.28 -54.03
CA ALA A 415 -0.82 -5.62 -55.19
C ALA A 415 -0.37 -6.62 -56.26
N THR A 416 0.26 -7.72 -55.86
CA THR A 416 0.66 -8.80 -56.78
C THR A 416 -0.54 -9.50 -57.41
N SER A 417 -1.59 -9.75 -56.63
CA SER A 417 -2.85 -10.31 -57.13
C SER A 417 -3.54 -9.36 -58.11
N PHE A 418 -3.57 -8.05 -57.81
CA PHE A 418 -4.10 -7.03 -58.72
C PHE A 418 -3.30 -6.94 -60.02
N ASN A 419 -1.97 -6.93 -59.95
CA ASN A 419 -1.11 -6.94 -61.14
C ASN A 419 -1.34 -8.21 -61.99
N ARG A 420 -1.47 -9.38 -61.35
CA ARG A 420 -1.76 -10.66 -62.03
C ARG A 420 -3.14 -10.64 -62.70
N MET A 421 -4.16 -10.12 -62.01
CA MET A 421 -5.50 -9.97 -62.57
C MET A 421 -5.53 -9.00 -63.75
N SER A 422 -4.86 -7.85 -63.65
CA SER A 422 -4.75 -6.87 -64.74
C SER A 422 -4.10 -7.49 -65.97
N ALA A 423 -3.01 -8.27 -65.78
CA ALA A 423 -2.36 -9.01 -66.85
C ALA A 423 -3.26 -10.12 -67.44
N GLN A 424 -3.99 -10.84 -66.59
CA GLN A 424 -4.89 -11.92 -67.01
C GLN A 424 -6.13 -11.40 -67.75
N ILE A 425 -6.68 -10.24 -67.36
CA ILE A 425 -7.77 -9.59 -68.11
C ILE A 425 -7.28 -9.17 -69.48
N LYS A 426 -6.09 -8.58 -69.59
CA LYS A 426 -5.48 -8.22 -70.87
C LYS A 426 -5.28 -9.47 -71.76
N SER A 427 -4.70 -10.53 -71.19
CA SER A 427 -4.49 -11.80 -71.88
C SER A 427 -5.80 -12.51 -72.25
N SER A 428 -6.83 -12.46 -71.41
CA SER A 428 -8.14 -13.08 -71.69
C SER A 428 -8.90 -12.33 -72.78
N PHE A 429 -8.69 -11.01 -72.90
CA PHE A 429 -9.26 -10.22 -73.99
C PHE A 429 -8.63 -10.63 -75.33
N GLU A 430 -7.30 -10.76 -75.37
CA GLU A 430 -6.54 -11.24 -76.54
C GLU A 430 -6.86 -12.73 -76.87
N GLU A 431 -7.06 -13.58 -75.85
CA GLU A 431 -7.38 -15.00 -76.01
C GLU A 431 -8.83 -15.22 -76.48
N SER A 432 -9.79 -14.40 -76.04
CA SER A 432 -11.19 -14.50 -76.47
C SER A 432 -11.38 -14.16 -77.95
N GLU A 433 -10.62 -13.19 -78.47
CA GLU A 433 -10.64 -12.81 -79.89
C GLU A 433 -10.07 -13.93 -80.77
N THR A 434 -9.00 -14.58 -80.29
CA THR A 434 -8.36 -15.72 -80.97
C THR A 434 -9.23 -16.99 -80.92
N LYS A 435 -9.87 -17.29 -79.78
CA LYS A 435 -10.77 -18.46 -79.62
C LYS A 435 -12.00 -18.39 -80.51
N PHE A 436 -12.63 -17.21 -80.67
CA PHE A 436 -13.76 -17.07 -81.58
C PHE A 436 -13.35 -17.36 -83.03
N TYR A 437 -12.22 -16.81 -83.48
CA TYR A 437 -11.69 -17.06 -84.82
C TYR A 437 -11.35 -18.54 -85.05
N THR A 438 -10.75 -19.21 -84.06
CA THR A 438 -10.44 -20.64 -84.14
C THR A 438 -11.72 -21.48 -84.15
N ILE A 439 -12.62 -21.33 -83.19
CA ILE A 439 -13.86 -22.15 -83.09
C ILE A 439 -14.73 -21.98 -84.32
N PHE A 440 -14.90 -20.74 -84.80
CA PHE A 440 -15.71 -20.46 -85.99
C PHE A 440 -15.15 -21.21 -87.22
N ASN A 441 -13.83 -21.21 -87.41
CA ASN A 441 -13.19 -21.82 -88.59
C ASN A 441 -12.82 -23.30 -88.46
N THR A 442 -12.74 -23.88 -87.27
CA THR A 442 -12.42 -25.31 -87.07
C THR A 442 -13.64 -26.20 -86.79
N THR A 443 -14.85 -25.62 -86.70
CA THR A 443 -16.09 -26.40 -86.57
C THR A 443 -16.36 -27.15 -87.87
N PRO A 444 -16.53 -28.50 -87.85
CA PRO A 444 -16.67 -29.32 -89.04
C PRO A 444 -18.03 -29.15 -89.74
N ASP A 445 -19.03 -28.63 -89.02
CA ASP A 445 -20.34 -28.31 -89.59
C ASP A 445 -20.30 -26.93 -90.27
N PRO A 446 -20.93 -26.77 -91.45
CA PRO A 446 -21.12 -25.48 -92.12
C PRO A 446 -21.77 -24.41 -91.22
N LEU A 447 -21.04 -23.33 -90.93
CA LEU A 447 -21.52 -22.18 -90.14
C LEU A 447 -21.57 -20.90 -90.97
N TRP A 448 -22.57 -20.06 -90.69
CA TRP A 448 -22.68 -18.74 -91.28
C TRP A 448 -23.25 -17.71 -90.32
N ILE A 449 -22.96 -16.45 -90.63
CA ILE A 449 -23.54 -15.25 -90.02
C ILE A 449 -24.14 -14.43 -91.15
N ALA A 450 -25.41 -14.05 -91.04
CA ALA A 450 -26.12 -13.24 -92.03
C ALA A 450 -26.90 -12.10 -91.37
N SER A 451 -27.10 -10.99 -92.08
CA SER A 451 -27.99 -9.91 -91.63
C SER A 451 -29.44 -10.40 -91.65
N LEU A 452 -30.20 -10.21 -90.56
CA LEU A 452 -31.62 -10.59 -90.52
C LEU A 452 -32.47 -9.73 -91.47
N THR A 453 -32.19 -8.44 -91.53
CA THR A 453 -32.91 -7.45 -92.33
C THR A 453 -32.69 -7.67 -93.83
N GLU A 454 -31.43 -7.80 -94.25
CA GLU A 454 -31.08 -7.90 -95.67
C GLU A 454 -30.92 -9.35 -96.16
N SER A 455 -30.89 -10.33 -95.26
CA SER A 455 -30.67 -11.75 -95.57
C SER A 455 -29.36 -12.01 -96.35
N ARG A 456 -28.35 -11.14 -96.20
CA ARG A 456 -27.02 -11.25 -96.82
C ARG A 456 -26.03 -11.91 -95.87
N PHE A 457 -25.16 -12.79 -96.39
CA PHE A 457 -24.09 -13.38 -95.60
C PHE A 457 -23.06 -12.32 -95.22
N LEU A 458 -22.82 -12.17 -93.93
CA LEU A 458 -21.80 -11.28 -93.36
C LEU A 458 -20.49 -12.03 -93.16
N ASN A 459 -20.57 -13.32 -92.83
CA ASN A 459 -19.40 -14.19 -92.64
C ASN A 459 -19.79 -15.66 -92.79
N VAL A 460 -18.87 -16.51 -93.25
CA VAL A 460 -19.04 -17.96 -93.39
C VAL A 460 -17.75 -18.67 -92.96
N ASN A 461 -17.84 -19.86 -92.37
CA ASN A 461 -16.65 -20.60 -91.98
C ASN A 461 -16.06 -21.44 -93.12
N ALA A 462 -14.88 -22.03 -92.89
CA ALA A 462 -14.21 -22.88 -93.87
C ALA A 462 -15.07 -24.09 -94.30
N SER A 463 -15.71 -24.79 -93.37
CA SER A 463 -16.59 -25.93 -93.68
C SER A 463 -17.83 -25.53 -94.47
N PHE A 464 -18.32 -24.30 -94.32
CA PHE A 464 -19.39 -23.75 -95.15
C PHE A 464 -18.93 -23.56 -96.60
N CYS A 465 -17.72 -23.05 -96.80
CA CYS A 465 -17.11 -22.95 -98.14
C CYS A 465 -16.94 -24.33 -98.79
N GLU A 466 -16.51 -25.35 -98.02
CA GLU A 466 -16.37 -26.74 -98.50
C GLU A 466 -17.71 -27.39 -98.85
N PHE A 467 -18.71 -27.25 -97.98
CA PHE A 467 -20.05 -27.79 -98.20
C PHE A 467 -20.74 -27.15 -99.41
N TRP A 468 -20.57 -25.84 -99.58
CA TRP A 468 -21.15 -25.09 -100.67
C TRP A 468 -20.39 -25.25 -101.99
N GLY A 469 -19.05 -25.33 -101.94
CA GLY A 469 -18.15 -25.47 -103.09
C GLY A 469 -17.66 -24.15 -103.70
N ASP A 470 -17.65 -23.05 -102.96
CA ASP A 470 -17.15 -21.72 -103.38
C ASP A 470 -16.38 -21.03 -102.23
N ILE A 471 -15.60 -20.00 -102.54
CA ILE A 471 -14.81 -19.25 -101.54
C ILE A 471 -15.65 -18.18 -100.85
N ALA A 472 -15.34 -17.87 -99.58
CA ALA A 472 -16.08 -16.91 -98.76
C ALA A 472 -16.27 -15.54 -99.44
N GLU A 473 -15.27 -15.05 -100.18
CA GLU A 473 -15.32 -13.77 -100.92
C GLU A 473 -16.44 -13.71 -101.97
N ASN A 474 -16.80 -14.86 -102.53
CA ASN A 474 -17.89 -14.96 -103.51
C ASN A 474 -19.26 -15.20 -102.84
N ILE A 475 -19.30 -15.51 -101.55
CA ILE A 475 -20.52 -15.84 -100.79
C ILE A 475 -20.96 -14.65 -99.93
N ILE A 476 -20.00 -13.98 -99.28
CA ILE A 476 -20.22 -12.82 -98.42
C ILE A 476 -20.82 -11.68 -99.26
N GLY A 477 -21.82 -11.00 -98.69
CA GLY A 477 -22.56 -9.94 -99.34
C GLY A 477 -23.67 -10.42 -100.28
N LYS A 478 -23.78 -11.72 -100.59
CA LYS A 478 -24.91 -12.27 -101.37
C LYS A 478 -26.04 -12.77 -100.47
N THR A 479 -27.25 -12.83 -101.00
CA THR A 479 -28.40 -13.49 -100.34
C THR A 479 -28.46 -14.98 -100.72
N CYS A 480 -29.09 -15.80 -99.87
CA CYS A 480 -29.29 -17.23 -100.18
C CYS A 480 -30.12 -17.48 -101.45
N GLN A 481 -30.93 -16.50 -101.88
CA GLN A 481 -31.67 -16.54 -103.14
C GLN A 481 -30.75 -16.29 -104.35
N GLU A 482 -29.82 -15.34 -104.25
CA GLU A 482 -28.79 -15.08 -105.28
C GLU A 482 -27.83 -16.28 -105.46
N LEU A 483 -27.73 -17.15 -104.44
CA LEU A 483 -26.91 -18.36 -104.44
C LEU A 483 -27.66 -19.62 -104.88
N GLY A 484 -29.00 -19.62 -105.00
CA GLY A 484 -29.77 -20.81 -105.43
C GLY A 484 -29.81 -21.95 -104.41
N TRP A 485 -29.74 -21.62 -103.12
CA TRP A 485 -29.50 -22.55 -102.01
C TRP A 485 -30.69 -23.50 -101.71
N TRP A 486 -31.93 -23.11 -102.04
CA TRP A 486 -33.14 -23.81 -101.60
C TRP A 486 -33.74 -24.68 -102.71
N GLU A 487 -34.03 -25.95 -102.41
CA GLU A 487 -34.84 -26.84 -103.29
C GLU A 487 -36.30 -26.36 -103.33
N ASN A 488 -36.84 -25.96 -102.17
CA ASN A 488 -38.18 -25.40 -102.03
C ASN A 488 -38.12 -24.00 -101.39
N LEU A 489 -38.65 -23.00 -102.09
CA LEU A 489 -38.71 -21.62 -101.60
C LEU A 489 -39.68 -21.46 -100.42
N ASP A 490 -40.65 -22.35 -100.25
CA ASP A 490 -41.57 -22.31 -99.10
C ASP A 490 -40.83 -22.57 -97.77
N ASP A 491 -39.81 -23.44 -97.77
CA ASP A 491 -38.98 -23.70 -96.59
C ASP A 491 -38.15 -22.47 -96.21
N PHE A 492 -37.63 -21.70 -97.18
CA PHE A 492 -36.95 -20.44 -96.92
C PHE A 492 -37.85 -19.41 -96.24
N TYR A 493 -39.07 -19.22 -96.75
CA TYR A 493 -40.01 -18.26 -96.17
C TYR A 493 -40.48 -18.70 -94.77
N TYR A 494 -40.70 -20.00 -94.56
CA TYR A 494 -41.02 -20.56 -93.25
C TYR A 494 -39.89 -20.31 -92.23
N ILE A 495 -38.63 -20.58 -92.62
CA ILE A 495 -37.47 -20.36 -91.75
C ILE A 495 -37.28 -18.87 -91.43
N LYS A 496 -37.44 -18.00 -92.44
CA LYS A 496 -37.31 -16.55 -92.27
C LYS A 496 -38.40 -15.98 -91.35
N GLU A 497 -39.64 -16.42 -91.51
CA GLU A 497 -40.75 -16.02 -90.64
C GLU A 497 -40.53 -16.50 -89.21
N LYS A 498 -40.12 -17.77 -89.05
CA LYS A 498 -39.85 -18.34 -87.73
C LYS A 498 -38.68 -17.65 -87.02
N LEU A 499 -37.62 -17.29 -87.73
CA LEU A 499 -36.52 -16.51 -87.15
C LEU A 499 -36.92 -15.07 -86.80
N ASN A 500 -37.84 -14.44 -87.55
CA ASN A 500 -38.35 -13.12 -87.21
C ASN A 500 -39.26 -13.14 -85.96
N ASN A 501 -40.11 -14.16 -85.85
CA ASN A 501 -41.11 -14.24 -84.77
C ASN A 501 -40.56 -14.91 -83.51
N GLU A 502 -39.92 -16.06 -83.66
CA GLU A 502 -39.47 -16.92 -82.57
C GLU A 502 -37.98 -16.74 -82.26
N ARG A 503 -37.23 -15.97 -83.08
CA ARG A 503 -35.79 -15.69 -82.92
C ARG A 503 -34.88 -16.93 -82.98
N ILE A 504 -35.43 -18.11 -83.17
CA ILE A 504 -34.70 -19.37 -83.21
C ILE A 504 -35.43 -20.40 -84.06
N ILE A 505 -34.65 -21.25 -84.72
CA ILE A 505 -35.11 -22.48 -85.34
C ILE A 505 -34.07 -23.56 -85.04
N GLN A 506 -34.52 -24.73 -84.63
CA GLN A 506 -33.64 -25.83 -84.28
C GLN A 506 -34.09 -27.10 -84.98
N ASN A 507 -33.10 -27.88 -85.41
CA ASN A 507 -33.27 -29.22 -85.95
C ASN A 507 -34.29 -29.31 -87.09
N PHE A 508 -34.42 -28.25 -87.88
CA PHE A 508 -35.36 -28.24 -89.00
C PHE A 508 -34.74 -29.04 -90.15
N GLN A 509 -35.31 -30.21 -90.41
CA GLN A 509 -34.83 -31.10 -91.46
C GLN A 509 -35.32 -30.59 -92.82
N LEU A 510 -34.40 -30.37 -93.74
CA LEU A 510 -34.73 -30.00 -95.10
C LEU A 510 -33.68 -30.53 -96.09
N ASN A 511 -33.99 -30.42 -97.36
CA ASN A 511 -33.07 -30.77 -98.44
C ASN A 511 -32.50 -29.50 -99.06
N LEU A 512 -31.19 -29.47 -99.21
CA LEU A 512 -30.46 -28.35 -99.83
C LEU A 512 -29.70 -28.84 -101.06
N HIS A 513 -29.53 -27.93 -102.02
CA HIS A 513 -28.60 -28.10 -103.14
C HIS A 513 -27.29 -27.38 -102.82
N ASN A 514 -26.15 -27.98 -103.17
CA ASN A 514 -24.86 -27.27 -103.24
C ASN A 514 -24.61 -26.68 -104.64
N CYS A 515 -23.51 -25.97 -104.87
CA CYS A 515 -23.20 -25.35 -106.17
C CYS A 515 -23.01 -26.39 -107.30
N TYR A 516 -22.86 -27.67 -106.96
CA TYR A 516 -22.77 -28.82 -107.87
C TYR A 516 -24.11 -29.54 -108.09
N ASN A 517 -25.22 -29.01 -107.55
CA ASN A 517 -26.59 -29.53 -107.68
C ASN A 517 -26.84 -30.91 -107.04
N GLN A 518 -26.10 -31.26 -105.98
CA GLN A 518 -26.31 -32.50 -105.21
C GLN A 518 -27.33 -32.30 -104.09
N ASN A 519 -28.27 -33.23 -103.92
CA ASN A 519 -29.24 -33.20 -102.82
C ASN A 519 -28.61 -33.73 -101.52
N LYS A 520 -28.66 -32.92 -100.47
CA LYS A 520 -28.25 -33.30 -99.12
C LYS A 520 -29.42 -33.14 -98.14
N THR A 521 -29.76 -34.19 -97.41
CA THR A 521 -30.71 -34.10 -96.29
C THR A 521 -29.97 -33.60 -95.07
N VAL A 522 -30.34 -32.41 -94.63
CA VAL A 522 -29.63 -31.73 -93.56
C VAL A 522 -30.57 -31.27 -92.46
N LEU A 523 -30.01 -31.11 -91.28
CA LEU A 523 -30.66 -30.56 -90.12
C LEU A 523 -30.16 -29.12 -89.91
N LEU A 524 -31.02 -28.14 -90.17
CA LEU A 524 -30.69 -26.72 -90.03
C LEU A 524 -31.11 -26.20 -88.66
N SER A 525 -30.18 -25.53 -87.99
CA SER A 525 -30.45 -24.78 -86.76
C SER A 525 -29.89 -23.38 -86.89
N ALA A 526 -30.69 -22.36 -86.61
CA ALA A 526 -30.27 -20.97 -86.65
C ALA A 526 -30.91 -20.15 -85.52
N ARG A 527 -30.22 -19.11 -85.07
CA ARG A 527 -30.73 -18.17 -84.06
C ARG A 527 -30.40 -16.74 -84.41
N VAL A 528 -31.26 -15.83 -83.98
CA VAL A 528 -31.00 -14.39 -84.05
C VAL A 528 -30.22 -13.96 -82.81
N GLN A 529 -29.12 -13.25 -83.02
CA GLN A 529 -28.30 -12.66 -81.97
C GLN A 529 -27.98 -11.21 -82.33
N LEU A 530 -28.08 -10.30 -81.36
CA LEU A 530 -27.64 -8.92 -81.53
C LEU A 530 -26.10 -8.89 -81.50
N LEU A 531 -25.48 -8.46 -82.59
CA LEU A 531 -24.03 -8.27 -82.71
C LEU A 531 -23.79 -6.80 -83.07
N GLY A 532 -23.24 -6.02 -82.13
CA GLY A 532 -23.20 -4.56 -82.24
C GLY A 532 -24.60 -3.94 -82.09
N GLU A 533 -25.03 -3.16 -83.09
CA GLU A 533 -26.37 -2.54 -83.17
C GLU A 533 -27.33 -3.26 -84.13
N GLU A 534 -26.90 -4.36 -84.79
CA GLU A 534 -27.71 -5.08 -85.78
C GLU A 534 -28.11 -6.50 -85.30
N ASN A 535 -29.31 -6.93 -85.69
CA ASN A 535 -29.75 -8.31 -85.47
C ASN A 535 -29.19 -9.20 -86.58
N CYS A 536 -28.29 -10.12 -86.21
CA CYS A 536 -27.68 -11.08 -87.11
C CYS A 536 -28.23 -12.49 -86.86
N VAL A 537 -28.36 -13.28 -87.91
CA VAL A 537 -28.67 -14.71 -87.84
C VAL A 537 -27.37 -15.49 -87.86
N ILE A 538 -27.16 -16.33 -86.85
CA ILE A 538 -26.07 -17.31 -86.82
C ILE A 538 -26.69 -18.69 -87.02
N GLY A 539 -26.25 -19.41 -88.06
CA GLY A 539 -26.81 -20.71 -88.41
C GLY A 539 -25.74 -21.78 -88.60
N VAL A 540 -26.16 -23.03 -88.37
CA VAL A 540 -25.41 -24.26 -88.60
C VAL A 540 -26.26 -25.26 -89.37
N ILE A 541 -25.63 -26.03 -90.26
CA ILE A 541 -26.24 -27.12 -91.01
C ILE A 541 -25.48 -28.41 -90.69
N LYS A 542 -26.21 -29.49 -90.40
CA LYS A 542 -25.62 -30.80 -90.10
C LYS A 542 -26.15 -31.88 -91.05
N ASP A 543 -25.26 -32.62 -91.71
CA ASP A 543 -25.61 -33.79 -92.54
C ASP A 543 -25.90 -34.99 -91.61
N ILE A 544 -27.07 -35.64 -91.75
CA ILE A 544 -27.56 -36.68 -90.83
C ILE A 544 -27.80 -38.05 -91.49
N THR A 545 -27.13 -38.31 -92.61
CA THR A 545 -27.44 -39.49 -93.45
C THR A 545 -27.09 -40.86 -92.82
N GLU A 546 -26.21 -40.94 -91.79
CA GLU A 546 -25.71 -42.23 -91.23
C GLU A 546 -26.08 -42.51 -89.74
N LEU A 547 -26.89 -41.69 -89.06
CA LEU A 547 -26.97 -41.69 -87.58
C LEU A 547 -28.27 -42.25 -86.94
N ASP A 548 -29.10 -43.03 -87.64
CA ASP A 548 -30.40 -43.49 -87.10
C ASP A 548 -30.40 -44.89 -86.44
N GLU A 549 -29.32 -45.67 -86.50
CA GLU A 549 -29.32 -47.06 -86.00
C GLU A 549 -28.75 -47.28 -84.57
N GLU A 550 -28.04 -46.33 -83.95
CA GLU A 550 -27.26 -46.60 -82.73
C GLU A 550 -28.02 -46.38 -81.39
N LEU A 551 -29.18 -45.72 -81.42
CA LEU A 551 -29.83 -45.17 -80.21
C LEU A 551 -30.62 -46.17 -79.33
N ARG A 552 -30.71 -47.46 -79.68
CA ARG A 552 -31.60 -48.41 -79.00
C ARG A 552 -31.04 -49.15 -77.78
N LEU A 553 -29.77 -48.97 -77.39
CA LEU A 553 -29.12 -49.81 -76.35
C LEU A 553 -28.86 -49.14 -74.98
N ARG A 554 -29.05 -47.82 -74.79
CA ARG A 554 -28.53 -47.11 -73.60
C ARG A 554 -29.42 -47.15 -72.34
N GLN A 555 -30.69 -47.53 -72.43
CA GLN A 555 -31.68 -47.30 -71.36
C GLN A 555 -31.71 -48.31 -70.19
N GLN A 556 -30.95 -49.41 -70.23
CA GLN A 556 -30.99 -50.43 -69.15
C GLN A 556 -29.91 -50.31 -68.06
N ALA A 557 -28.95 -49.38 -68.16
CA ALA A 557 -27.83 -49.28 -67.20
C ALA A 557 -28.08 -48.34 -65.99
N GLU A 558 -29.00 -47.38 -66.07
CA GLU A 558 -29.12 -46.29 -65.06
C GLU A 558 -29.79 -46.70 -63.73
N SER A 559 -30.69 -47.69 -63.73
CA SER A 559 -31.52 -47.99 -62.54
C SER A 559 -30.77 -48.72 -61.41
N ALA A 560 -29.68 -49.41 -61.72
CA ALA A 560 -28.87 -50.14 -60.73
C ALA A 560 -27.88 -49.23 -59.96
N LEU A 561 -27.49 -48.09 -60.55
CA LEU A 561 -26.50 -47.17 -59.97
C LEU A 561 -27.09 -46.36 -58.81
N GLN A 562 -28.33 -45.86 -58.94
CA GLN A 562 -28.98 -44.99 -57.95
C GLN A 562 -29.20 -45.62 -56.56
N LYS A 563 -29.39 -46.95 -56.46
CA LYS A 563 -29.64 -47.63 -55.19
C LYS A 563 -28.37 -47.87 -54.35
N SER A 564 -27.19 -47.92 -54.98
CA SER A 564 -25.91 -48.07 -54.29
C SER A 564 -25.43 -46.72 -53.71
N GLU A 565 -25.57 -45.64 -54.49
CA GLU A 565 -25.14 -44.28 -54.12
C GLU A 565 -25.87 -43.73 -52.88
N ALA A 566 -27.18 -43.98 -52.76
CA ALA A 566 -27.98 -43.48 -51.64
C ALA A 566 -27.60 -44.10 -50.27
N LYS A 567 -27.11 -45.35 -50.26
CA LYS A 567 -26.72 -46.05 -49.03
C LYS A 567 -25.35 -45.57 -48.52
N PHE A 568 -24.41 -45.29 -49.41
CA PHE A 568 -23.09 -44.78 -49.07
C PHE A 568 -23.16 -43.35 -48.49
N ARG A 569 -23.98 -42.47 -49.10
CA ARG A 569 -24.20 -41.09 -48.62
C ARG A 569 -24.67 -41.04 -47.16
N LYS A 570 -25.64 -41.89 -46.78
CA LYS A 570 -26.21 -41.94 -45.42
C LYS A 570 -25.23 -42.43 -44.34
N LEU A 571 -24.27 -43.29 -44.70
CA LEU A 571 -23.23 -43.76 -43.76
C LEU A 571 -22.16 -42.69 -43.54
N ALA A 572 -21.78 -41.96 -44.60
CA ALA A 572 -20.80 -40.87 -44.51
C ALA A 572 -21.30 -39.69 -43.64
N GLU A 573 -22.60 -39.39 -43.65
CA GLU A 573 -23.19 -38.30 -42.86
C GLU A 573 -23.11 -38.51 -41.33
N ASN A 574 -23.11 -39.76 -40.85
CA ASN A 574 -23.17 -40.08 -39.42
C ASN A 574 -21.81 -40.10 -38.72
N ILE A 575 -20.70 -40.02 -39.47
CA ILE A 575 -19.35 -39.98 -38.89
C ILE A 575 -19.06 -38.55 -38.39
N PRO A 576 -18.55 -38.36 -37.16
CA PRO A 576 -18.24 -37.06 -36.57
C PRO A 576 -16.92 -36.50 -37.12
N GLY A 577 -16.81 -36.40 -38.45
CA GLY A 577 -15.64 -35.95 -39.19
C GLY A 577 -15.90 -35.89 -40.69
N MET A 578 -15.18 -35.03 -41.41
CA MET A 578 -15.18 -34.99 -42.87
C MET A 578 -14.37 -36.15 -43.41
N ILE A 579 -15.05 -37.13 -44.01
CA ILE A 579 -14.41 -38.17 -44.82
C ILE A 579 -14.03 -37.58 -46.15
N TYR A 580 -12.83 -37.90 -46.61
CA TYR A 580 -12.32 -37.47 -47.91
C TYR A 580 -11.47 -38.56 -48.57
N GLN A 581 -11.41 -38.51 -49.90
CA GLN A 581 -10.40 -39.21 -50.69
C GLN A 581 -9.59 -38.17 -51.44
N TYR A 582 -8.28 -38.19 -51.26
CA TYR A 582 -7.33 -37.26 -51.86
C TYR A 582 -6.34 -38.03 -52.73
N VAL A 583 -6.06 -37.52 -53.93
CA VAL A 583 -5.17 -38.16 -54.90
C VAL A 583 -4.05 -37.20 -55.25
N LEU A 584 -2.82 -37.70 -55.19
CA LEU A 584 -1.65 -37.03 -55.73
C LEU A 584 -1.19 -37.79 -56.98
N HIS A 585 -1.24 -37.12 -58.11
CA HIS A 585 -0.83 -37.67 -59.39
C HIS A 585 0.69 -37.60 -59.58
N LEU A 586 1.21 -38.46 -60.44
CA LEU A 586 2.63 -38.50 -60.81
C LEU A 586 3.18 -37.19 -61.40
N ASP A 587 2.33 -36.39 -62.03
CA ASP A 587 2.69 -35.09 -62.60
C ASP A 587 2.75 -33.95 -61.55
N GLY A 588 2.46 -34.27 -60.29
CA GLY A 588 2.47 -33.35 -59.16
C GLY A 588 1.15 -32.59 -58.96
N THR A 589 0.12 -32.86 -59.76
CA THR A 589 -1.23 -32.32 -59.54
C THR A 589 -1.96 -33.09 -58.44
N ASP A 590 -2.83 -32.39 -57.73
CA ASP A 590 -3.61 -32.93 -56.62
C ASP A 590 -5.11 -32.65 -56.74
N GLU A 591 -5.93 -33.62 -56.34
CA GLU A 591 -7.37 -33.46 -56.28
C GLU A 591 -8.02 -34.19 -55.11
N PHE A 592 -9.20 -33.73 -54.69
CA PHE A 592 -10.08 -34.49 -53.81
C PHE A 592 -11.14 -35.17 -54.67
N THR A 593 -11.04 -36.48 -54.86
CA THR A 593 -12.00 -37.27 -55.66
C THR A 593 -13.32 -37.51 -54.94
N TYR A 594 -13.32 -37.40 -53.60
CA TYR A 594 -14.54 -37.48 -52.80
C TYR A 594 -14.41 -36.65 -51.53
N VAL A 595 -15.48 -35.93 -51.17
CA VAL A 595 -15.62 -35.21 -49.91
C VAL A 595 -17.03 -35.42 -49.37
N SER A 596 -17.14 -35.86 -48.11
CA SER A 596 -18.44 -36.03 -47.45
C SER A 596 -19.09 -34.68 -47.07
N PRO A 597 -20.44 -34.63 -46.94
CA PRO A 597 -21.18 -33.40 -46.59
C PRO A 597 -20.74 -32.72 -45.27
N ARG A 598 -20.10 -33.45 -44.36
CA ARG A 598 -19.57 -32.92 -43.09
C ARG A 598 -18.47 -31.85 -43.30
N CYS A 599 -17.92 -31.73 -44.52
CA CYS A 599 -17.06 -30.63 -44.93
C CYS A 599 -17.69 -29.26 -44.64
N LEU A 600 -19.00 -29.10 -44.86
CA LEU A 600 -19.71 -27.84 -44.59
C LEU A 600 -19.67 -27.44 -43.11
N ASN A 601 -19.63 -28.40 -42.18
CA ASN A 601 -19.57 -28.07 -40.75
C ASN A 601 -18.16 -27.68 -40.31
N ILE A 602 -17.13 -28.31 -40.88
CA ILE A 602 -15.73 -28.12 -40.48
C ILE A 602 -15.13 -26.92 -41.21
N TYR A 603 -15.23 -26.90 -42.54
CA TYR A 603 -14.62 -25.91 -43.44
C TYR A 603 -15.60 -24.84 -43.93
N GLU A 604 -16.91 -24.95 -43.65
CA GLU A 604 -17.94 -24.00 -44.12
C GLU A 604 -17.98 -23.85 -45.65
N LEU A 605 -17.59 -24.91 -46.34
CA LEU A 605 -17.60 -25.03 -47.79
C LEU A 605 -18.44 -26.21 -48.25
N GLU A 606 -19.09 -26.04 -49.39
CA GLU A 606 -19.79 -27.15 -50.06
C GLU A 606 -18.78 -28.15 -50.65
N PRO A 607 -19.02 -29.47 -50.54
CA PRO A 607 -18.11 -30.51 -51.05
C PRO A 607 -17.71 -30.32 -52.51
N GLU A 608 -18.63 -29.85 -53.37
CA GLU A 608 -18.39 -29.64 -54.80
C GLU A 608 -17.30 -28.61 -55.07
N ILE A 609 -17.20 -27.57 -54.22
CA ILE A 609 -16.17 -26.52 -54.34
C ILE A 609 -14.79 -27.13 -54.08
N VAL A 610 -14.71 -28.02 -53.08
CA VAL A 610 -13.46 -28.69 -52.70
C VAL A 610 -13.04 -29.70 -53.76
N MET A 611 -13.97 -30.50 -54.28
CA MET A 611 -13.67 -31.51 -55.31
C MET A 611 -13.26 -30.87 -56.64
N THR A 612 -13.77 -29.66 -56.95
CA THR A 612 -13.36 -28.91 -58.16
C THR A 612 -11.97 -28.27 -58.01
N ASN A 613 -11.57 -27.95 -56.77
CA ASN A 613 -10.32 -27.26 -56.51
C ASN A 613 -9.76 -27.57 -55.11
N ALA A 614 -8.84 -28.53 -55.04
CA ALA A 614 -8.15 -28.92 -53.81
C ALA A 614 -7.42 -27.75 -53.12
N GLN A 615 -6.98 -26.74 -53.89
CA GLN A 615 -6.24 -25.59 -53.36
C GLN A 615 -7.09 -24.70 -52.44
N VAL A 616 -8.42 -24.83 -52.46
CA VAL A 616 -9.30 -24.08 -51.56
C VAL A 616 -9.06 -24.49 -50.09
N LEU A 617 -8.90 -25.79 -49.82
CA LEU A 617 -8.61 -26.27 -48.46
C LEU A 617 -7.19 -25.90 -48.02
N TRP A 618 -6.20 -26.01 -48.91
CA TRP A 618 -4.83 -25.60 -48.63
C TRP A 618 -4.70 -24.12 -48.23
N LYS A 619 -5.52 -23.24 -48.82
CA LYS A 619 -5.55 -21.81 -48.48
C LYS A 619 -6.18 -21.49 -47.13
N MET A 620 -7.02 -22.39 -46.61
CA MET A 620 -7.64 -22.24 -45.30
C MET A 620 -6.72 -22.68 -44.17
N VAL A 621 -5.62 -23.39 -44.43
CA VAL A 621 -4.65 -23.75 -43.41
C VAL A 621 -3.83 -22.51 -43.01
N HIS A 622 -3.66 -22.29 -41.71
CA HIS A 622 -2.88 -21.16 -41.19
C HIS A 622 -1.45 -21.19 -41.76
N PRO A 623 -0.88 -20.05 -42.21
CA PRO A 623 0.42 -20.01 -42.89
C PRO A 623 1.56 -20.73 -42.14
N ASP A 624 1.60 -20.59 -40.81
CA ASP A 624 2.59 -21.23 -39.95
C ASP A 624 2.52 -22.77 -39.97
N TYR A 625 1.38 -23.36 -40.36
CA TYR A 625 1.17 -24.81 -40.39
C TYR A 625 1.15 -25.37 -41.82
N LEU A 626 1.00 -24.52 -42.84
CA LEU A 626 0.88 -24.95 -44.23
C LEU A 626 2.11 -25.71 -44.73
N HIS A 627 3.31 -25.25 -44.38
CA HIS A 627 4.55 -25.92 -44.78
C HIS A 627 4.70 -27.29 -44.09
N LEU A 628 4.44 -27.35 -42.77
CA LEU A 628 4.46 -28.59 -42.00
C LEU A 628 3.47 -29.63 -42.53
N LEU A 629 2.28 -29.18 -42.94
CA LEU A 629 1.24 -30.02 -43.50
C LEU A 629 1.67 -30.60 -44.86
N LYS A 630 2.23 -29.77 -45.75
CA LYS A 630 2.75 -30.19 -47.05
C LYS A 630 3.90 -31.19 -46.90
N ASP A 631 4.86 -30.90 -46.04
CA ASP A 631 5.98 -31.80 -45.75
C ASP A 631 5.49 -33.15 -45.21
N SER A 632 4.46 -33.14 -44.35
CA SER A 632 3.85 -34.36 -43.81
C SER A 632 3.16 -35.19 -44.89
N VAL A 633 2.41 -34.56 -45.81
CA VAL A 633 1.78 -35.24 -46.95
C VAL A 633 2.83 -35.80 -47.90
N GLU A 634 3.89 -35.05 -48.21
CA GLU A 634 4.99 -35.53 -49.06
C GLU A 634 5.76 -36.70 -48.43
N ASN A 635 6.00 -36.67 -47.11
CA ASN A 635 6.66 -37.76 -46.41
C ASN A 635 5.76 -39.01 -46.34
N SER A 636 4.46 -38.83 -46.10
CA SER A 636 3.46 -39.91 -46.17
C SER A 636 3.41 -40.54 -47.56
N ALA A 637 3.52 -39.73 -48.61
CA ALA A 637 3.59 -40.17 -50.01
C ALA A 637 4.84 -41.02 -50.28
N LYS A 638 6.01 -40.55 -49.86
CA LYS A 638 7.30 -41.22 -50.10
C LYS A 638 7.43 -42.54 -49.33
N GLU A 639 7.02 -42.55 -48.07
CA GLU A 639 7.22 -43.69 -47.16
C GLU A 639 6.01 -44.63 -47.04
N LEU A 640 4.86 -44.27 -47.62
CA LEU A 640 3.58 -44.96 -47.47
C LEU A 640 3.15 -45.17 -46.00
N ARG A 641 3.51 -44.22 -45.14
CA ARG A 641 3.10 -44.21 -43.73
C ARG A 641 1.77 -43.47 -43.56
N PRO A 642 0.91 -43.88 -42.61
CA PRO A 642 -0.32 -43.14 -42.29
C PRO A 642 -0.03 -41.65 -42.05
N PHE A 643 -0.81 -40.80 -42.70
CA PHE A 643 -0.80 -39.36 -42.48
C PHE A 643 -1.56 -39.03 -41.20
N LEU A 644 -0.94 -38.26 -40.31
CA LEU A 644 -1.57 -37.72 -39.12
C LEU A 644 -1.07 -36.28 -38.92
N SER A 645 -1.99 -35.34 -38.76
CA SER A 645 -1.65 -33.94 -38.55
C SER A 645 -2.68 -33.25 -37.67
N GLU A 646 -2.22 -32.40 -36.75
CA GLU A 646 -3.03 -31.39 -36.08
C GLU A 646 -2.59 -30.02 -36.59
N HIS A 647 -3.53 -29.24 -37.10
CA HIS A 647 -3.22 -27.93 -37.66
C HIS A 647 -4.38 -26.97 -37.51
N LEU A 648 -4.07 -25.69 -37.65
CA LEU A 648 -5.01 -24.59 -37.48
C LEU A 648 -5.58 -24.18 -38.84
N LEU A 649 -6.90 -23.98 -38.88
CA LEU A 649 -7.63 -23.43 -40.01
C LEU A 649 -8.03 -21.98 -39.73
N ILE A 650 -7.98 -21.16 -40.77
CA ILE A 650 -8.54 -19.82 -40.83
C ILE A 650 -9.85 -19.92 -41.62
N MET A 651 -10.96 -19.74 -40.92
CA MET A 651 -12.29 -19.78 -41.50
C MET A 651 -12.58 -18.51 -42.31
N PRO A 652 -13.55 -18.52 -43.25
CA PRO A 652 -13.91 -17.34 -44.05
C PRO A 652 -14.30 -16.11 -43.21
N ASN A 653 -14.84 -16.33 -42.00
CA ASN A 653 -15.19 -15.30 -41.02
C ASN A 653 -14.00 -14.81 -40.15
N GLN A 654 -12.78 -15.27 -40.42
CA GLN A 654 -11.54 -15.08 -39.64
C GLN A 654 -11.49 -15.78 -38.26
N GLU A 655 -12.44 -16.65 -37.95
CA GLU A 655 -12.36 -17.52 -36.79
C GLU A 655 -11.29 -18.60 -37.00
N LEU A 656 -10.64 -19.04 -35.91
CA LEU A 656 -9.61 -20.07 -35.95
C LEU A 656 -10.19 -21.40 -35.44
N LYS A 657 -10.07 -22.47 -36.21
CA LYS A 657 -10.49 -23.83 -35.82
C LYS A 657 -9.29 -24.78 -35.80
N TRP A 658 -9.16 -25.59 -34.76
CA TRP A 658 -8.18 -26.67 -34.74
C TRP A 658 -8.79 -27.94 -35.33
N VAL A 659 -8.09 -28.55 -36.27
CA VAL A 659 -8.50 -29.83 -36.85
C VAL A 659 -7.41 -30.88 -36.72
N GLN A 660 -7.85 -32.13 -36.58
CA GLN A 660 -6.99 -33.30 -36.68
C GLN A 660 -7.37 -34.06 -37.95
N ALA A 661 -6.39 -34.26 -38.84
CA ALA A 661 -6.55 -35.02 -40.06
C ALA A 661 -5.78 -36.34 -39.93
N SER A 662 -6.42 -37.45 -40.31
CA SER A 662 -5.79 -38.76 -40.39
C SER A 662 -6.18 -39.47 -41.67
N ALA A 663 -5.20 -40.02 -42.40
CA ALA A 663 -5.44 -40.74 -43.64
C ALA A 663 -4.42 -41.85 -43.86
N ARG A 664 -4.77 -42.84 -44.69
CA ARG A 664 -3.85 -43.92 -45.07
C ARG A 664 -3.48 -43.82 -46.55
N PRO A 665 -2.19 -43.72 -46.91
CA PRO A 665 -1.78 -43.75 -48.31
C PRO A 665 -1.85 -45.16 -48.90
N GLU A 666 -2.31 -45.26 -50.14
CA GLU A 666 -2.23 -46.44 -51.00
C GLU A 666 -1.66 -46.03 -52.36
N LYS A 667 -0.58 -46.68 -52.79
CA LYS A 667 -0.01 -46.45 -54.12
C LYS A 667 -0.75 -47.30 -55.16
N LYS A 668 -1.36 -46.67 -56.15
CA LYS A 668 -2.08 -47.33 -57.25
C LYS A 668 -1.12 -47.81 -58.35
N ALA A 669 -1.59 -48.73 -59.19
CA ALA A 669 -0.79 -49.35 -60.25
C ALA A 669 -0.29 -48.36 -61.32
N ASN A 670 -1.00 -47.25 -61.51
CA ASN A 670 -0.59 -46.13 -62.38
C ASN A 670 0.50 -45.25 -61.76
N GLY A 671 0.82 -45.44 -60.48
CA GLY A 671 1.84 -44.70 -59.72
C GLY A 671 1.30 -43.55 -58.86
N ASP A 672 0.00 -43.24 -58.95
CA ASP A 672 -0.66 -42.25 -58.09
C ASP A 672 -0.74 -42.72 -56.64
N ILE A 673 -0.82 -41.78 -55.72
CA ILE A 673 -0.99 -42.07 -54.30
C ILE A 673 -2.35 -41.55 -53.87
N VAL A 674 -3.16 -42.44 -53.30
CA VAL A 674 -4.52 -42.16 -52.85
C VAL A 674 -4.55 -42.22 -51.34
N TRP A 675 -5.14 -41.21 -50.70
CA TRP A 675 -5.37 -41.16 -49.27
C TRP A 675 -6.86 -41.19 -48.98
N ASP A 676 -7.31 -42.23 -48.31
CA ASP A 676 -8.62 -42.27 -47.67
C ASP A 676 -8.47 -41.78 -46.23
N GLY A 677 -9.16 -40.70 -45.88
CA GLY A 677 -8.95 -40.00 -44.62
C GLY A 677 -10.20 -39.40 -43.99
N VAL A 678 -10.04 -39.02 -42.72
CA VAL A 678 -11.04 -38.28 -41.95
C VAL A 678 -10.39 -37.05 -41.31
N ILE A 679 -11.10 -35.93 -41.34
CA ILE A 679 -10.75 -34.69 -40.64
C ILE A 679 -11.79 -34.43 -39.55
N ILE A 680 -11.36 -34.21 -38.31
CA ILE A 680 -12.22 -33.92 -37.17
C ILE A 680 -11.87 -32.56 -36.56
N ASP A 681 -12.88 -31.83 -36.07
CA ASP A 681 -12.68 -30.59 -35.31
C ASP A 681 -12.31 -30.91 -33.86
N ILE A 682 -11.15 -30.44 -33.41
CA ILE A 682 -10.61 -30.64 -32.06
C ILE A 682 -10.51 -29.33 -31.27
N THR A 683 -11.14 -28.25 -31.73
CA THR A 683 -11.04 -26.90 -31.13
C THR A 683 -11.38 -26.89 -29.64
N LYS A 684 -12.46 -27.57 -29.23
CA LYS A 684 -12.85 -27.69 -27.80
C LYS A 684 -11.79 -28.41 -26.96
N ASN A 685 -11.16 -29.45 -27.51
CA ASN A 685 -10.11 -30.19 -26.81
C ASN A 685 -8.85 -29.34 -26.65
N LYS A 686 -8.44 -28.62 -27.71
CA LYS A 686 -7.29 -27.70 -27.64
C LYS A 686 -7.53 -26.52 -26.71
N GLN A 687 -8.74 -25.96 -26.65
CA GLN A 687 -9.08 -24.91 -25.68
C GLN A 687 -9.01 -25.41 -24.24
N ALA A 688 -9.44 -26.66 -23.97
CA ALA A 688 -9.31 -27.24 -22.63
C ALA A 688 -7.84 -27.53 -22.25
N GLU A 689 -7.03 -27.98 -23.20
CA GLU A 689 -5.58 -28.19 -23.01
C GLU A 689 -4.85 -26.87 -22.70
N ILE A 690 -5.15 -25.81 -23.47
CA ILE A 690 -4.59 -24.46 -23.25
C ILE A 690 -5.06 -23.88 -21.91
N ALA A 691 -6.36 -23.99 -21.58
CA ALA A 691 -6.89 -23.49 -20.30
C ALA A 691 -6.28 -24.24 -19.10
N LEU A 692 -6.03 -25.54 -19.23
CA LEU A 692 -5.33 -26.31 -18.21
C LEU A 692 -3.87 -25.84 -18.06
N ALA A 693 -3.16 -25.59 -19.16
CA ALA A 693 -1.80 -25.07 -19.15
C ALA A 693 -1.73 -23.63 -18.56
N GLU A 694 -2.69 -22.77 -18.88
CA GLU A 694 -2.81 -21.43 -18.30
C GLU A 694 -3.12 -21.48 -16.80
N SER A 695 -4.03 -22.36 -16.38
CA SER A 695 -4.32 -22.58 -14.96
C SER A 695 -3.11 -23.11 -14.19
N GLN A 696 -2.34 -24.04 -14.77
CA GLN A 696 -1.09 -24.54 -14.18
C GLN A 696 -0.06 -23.40 -14.04
N ARG A 697 0.15 -22.63 -15.11
CA ARG A 697 1.07 -21.49 -15.11
C ARG A 697 0.67 -20.41 -14.12
N PHE A 698 -0.63 -20.16 -13.96
CA PHE A 698 -1.16 -19.22 -12.97
C PHE A 698 -0.85 -19.66 -11.54
N ILE A 699 -1.08 -20.94 -11.20
CA ILE A 699 -0.75 -21.51 -9.89
C ILE A 699 0.77 -21.43 -9.63
N GLU A 700 1.60 -21.79 -10.61
CA GLU A 700 3.05 -21.67 -10.51
C GLU A 700 3.50 -20.24 -10.22
N GLN A 701 2.92 -19.24 -10.90
CA GLN A 701 3.24 -17.83 -10.67
C GLN A 701 2.83 -17.34 -9.27
N ILE A 702 1.67 -17.75 -8.76
CA ILE A 702 1.24 -17.40 -7.39
C ILE A 702 2.20 -17.98 -6.36
N THR A 703 2.52 -19.27 -6.48
CA THR A 703 3.43 -19.93 -5.54
C THR A 703 4.84 -19.34 -5.58
N TYR A 704 5.29 -18.89 -6.75
CA TYR A 704 6.58 -18.22 -6.95
C TYR A 704 6.63 -16.83 -6.32
N LEU A 705 5.57 -16.03 -6.44
CA LEU A 705 5.54 -14.67 -5.89
C LEU A 705 5.19 -14.61 -4.39
N THR A 706 4.73 -15.70 -3.79
CA THR A 706 4.36 -15.72 -2.36
C THR A 706 5.61 -15.62 -1.47
N PRO A 707 5.76 -14.55 -0.68
CA PRO A 707 6.97 -14.33 0.14
C PRO A 707 7.03 -15.25 1.37
N ASN A 708 5.90 -15.83 1.79
CA ASN A 708 5.85 -16.79 2.87
C ASN A 708 6.20 -18.21 2.38
N LEU A 709 6.61 -19.07 3.31
CA LEU A 709 6.63 -20.51 3.06
C LEU A 709 5.21 -20.96 2.76
N LEU A 710 5.04 -21.74 1.70
CA LEU A 710 3.79 -22.42 1.36
C LEU A 710 4.12 -23.90 1.22
N TYR A 711 3.42 -24.76 1.94
CA TYR A 711 3.68 -26.19 1.94
C TYR A 711 2.41 -27.02 1.99
N ILE A 712 2.49 -28.21 1.42
CA ILE A 712 1.52 -29.28 1.63
C ILE A 712 2.21 -30.37 2.44
N TYR A 713 1.58 -30.75 3.54
CA TYR A 713 2.07 -31.82 4.42
C TYR A 713 1.03 -32.95 4.47
N ASP A 714 1.47 -34.18 4.23
CA ASP A 714 0.64 -35.36 4.32
C ASP A 714 0.68 -35.91 5.75
N LEU A 715 -0.47 -35.96 6.41
CA LEU A 715 -0.61 -36.41 7.79
C LEU A 715 -0.50 -37.93 7.92
N MET A 716 -0.88 -38.68 6.87
CA MET A 716 -0.85 -40.14 6.86
C MET A 716 0.55 -40.66 6.58
N GLU A 717 1.21 -40.11 5.56
CA GLU A 717 2.60 -40.43 5.20
C GLU A 717 3.62 -39.67 6.07
N GLN A 718 3.16 -38.72 6.89
CA GLN A 718 3.96 -37.86 7.77
C GLN A 718 5.13 -37.18 7.05
N ARG A 719 4.90 -36.65 5.84
CA ARG A 719 5.97 -36.02 5.06
C ARG A 719 5.50 -34.75 4.38
N ASN A 720 6.45 -33.88 4.07
CA ASN A 720 6.21 -32.78 3.16
C ASN A 720 5.99 -33.34 1.74
N VAL A 721 4.90 -32.93 1.10
CA VAL A 721 4.56 -33.27 -0.29
C VAL A 721 4.97 -32.16 -1.24
N TYR A 722 4.83 -30.91 -0.79
CA TYR A 722 5.16 -29.73 -1.57
C TYR A 722 5.68 -28.64 -0.65
N VAL A 723 6.64 -27.87 -1.14
CA VAL A 723 7.06 -26.60 -0.54
C VAL A 723 7.50 -25.63 -1.64
N ASN A 724 7.09 -24.37 -1.54
CA ASN A 724 7.48 -23.35 -2.51
C ASN A 724 8.94 -22.91 -2.34
N ARG A 725 9.45 -22.13 -3.31
CA ARG A 725 10.85 -21.68 -3.35
C ARG A 725 11.31 -20.91 -2.10
N SER A 726 10.38 -20.30 -1.37
CA SER A 726 10.67 -19.46 -0.20
C SER A 726 11.37 -20.26 0.91
N VAL A 727 11.34 -21.60 0.88
CA VAL A 727 12.11 -22.45 1.80
C VAL A 727 13.62 -22.30 1.64
N GLY A 728 14.10 -22.05 0.42
CA GLY A 728 15.50 -21.73 0.18
C GLY A 728 15.87 -20.32 0.66
N GLU A 729 14.97 -19.35 0.51
CA GLU A 729 15.21 -17.96 0.91
C GLU A 729 15.16 -17.78 2.43
N ILE A 730 14.18 -18.40 3.11
CA ILE A 730 13.93 -18.24 4.54
C ILE A 730 14.77 -19.23 5.38
N LEU A 731 14.81 -20.50 4.97
CA LEU A 731 15.45 -21.57 5.75
C LEU A 731 16.74 -22.11 5.13
N GLY A 732 17.07 -21.74 3.89
CA GLY A 732 18.30 -22.18 3.24
C GLY A 732 18.33 -23.65 2.84
N TYR A 733 17.20 -24.36 2.92
CA TYR A 733 17.04 -25.73 2.42
C TYR A 733 16.44 -25.72 1.02
N SER A 734 16.81 -26.69 0.21
CA SER A 734 16.09 -27.02 -1.02
C SER A 734 14.79 -27.78 -0.71
N ALA A 735 13.83 -27.72 -1.63
CA ALA A 735 12.59 -28.49 -1.51
C ALA A 735 12.85 -30.00 -1.41
N ALA A 736 13.86 -30.50 -2.13
CA ALA A 736 14.26 -31.91 -2.10
C ALA A 736 14.77 -32.33 -0.71
N GLU A 737 15.65 -31.54 -0.09
CA GLU A 737 16.15 -31.83 1.27
C GLU A 737 15.02 -31.89 2.29
N ILE A 738 14.05 -30.97 2.21
CA ILE A 738 12.88 -30.96 3.12
C ILE A 738 12.00 -32.21 2.92
N GLN A 739 11.81 -32.63 1.68
CA GLN A 739 10.99 -33.81 1.35
C GLN A 739 11.70 -35.11 1.76
N GLU A 740 13.02 -35.20 1.61
CA GLU A 740 13.84 -36.34 2.03
C GLU A 740 13.82 -36.59 3.54
N MET A 741 13.58 -35.55 4.36
CA MET A 741 13.47 -35.71 5.81
C MET A 741 12.26 -36.57 6.23
N GLY A 742 11.23 -36.66 5.40
CA GLY A 742 10.05 -37.50 5.65
C GLY A 742 9.42 -37.27 7.04
N ALA A 743 9.13 -38.38 7.74
CA ALA A 743 8.58 -38.38 9.11
C ALA A 743 9.47 -37.67 10.14
N ASN A 744 10.77 -37.54 9.86
CA ASN A 744 11.72 -36.91 10.77
C ASN A 744 11.82 -35.40 10.57
N LEU A 745 11.04 -34.79 9.67
CA LEU A 745 11.11 -33.36 9.36
C LEU A 745 11.06 -32.51 10.64
N PHE A 746 9.98 -32.61 11.42
CA PHE A 746 9.82 -31.80 12.62
C PHE A 746 10.90 -32.08 13.67
N SER A 747 11.27 -33.33 13.91
CA SER A 747 12.34 -33.68 14.85
C SER A 747 13.74 -33.21 14.42
N THR A 748 13.96 -33.00 13.12
CA THR A 748 15.26 -32.59 12.58
C THR A 748 15.45 -31.08 12.64
N ILE A 749 14.43 -30.31 12.22
CA ILE A 749 14.56 -28.86 12.11
C ILE A 749 13.87 -28.09 13.23
N CYS A 750 12.85 -28.62 13.91
CA CYS A 750 12.16 -27.85 14.95
C CYS A 750 12.93 -27.86 16.28
N HIS A 751 12.78 -26.78 17.05
CA HIS A 751 13.41 -26.68 18.35
C HIS A 751 12.83 -27.73 19.33
N PRO A 752 13.65 -28.43 20.13
CA PRO A 752 13.18 -29.49 21.03
C PRO A 752 12.03 -29.07 21.97
N ASP A 753 12.13 -27.87 22.56
CA ASP A 753 11.08 -27.33 23.45
C ASP A 753 9.72 -27.08 22.74
N ASP A 754 9.74 -26.91 21.42
CA ASP A 754 8.53 -26.58 20.65
C ASP A 754 7.88 -27.84 20.04
N LEU A 755 8.56 -29.00 20.05
CA LEU A 755 8.08 -30.25 19.45
C LEU A 755 6.73 -30.69 20.03
N GLN A 756 6.54 -30.59 21.35
CA GLN A 756 5.28 -30.97 21.98
C GLN A 756 4.11 -30.13 21.46
N ARG A 757 4.33 -28.83 21.26
CA ARG A 757 3.31 -27.91 20.72
C ARG A 757 2.97 -28.23 19.28
N ILE A 758 3.99 -28.54 18.46
CA ILE A 758 3.80 -28.93 17.07
C ILE A 758 3.00 -30.23 16.97
N TYR A 759 3.32 -31.26 17.76
CA TYR A 759 2.55 -32.49 17.76
C TYR A 759 1.09 -32.28 18.17
N GLN A 760 0.82 -31.40 19.14
CA GLN A 760 -0.55 -31.02 19.50
C GLN A 760 -1.28 -30.29 18.37
N ALA A 761 -0.60 -29.39 17.65
CA ALA A 761 -1.16 -28.71 16.50
C ALA A 761 -1.52 -29.71 15.38
N ILE A 762 -0.61 -30.65 15.08
CA ILE A 762 -0.82 -31.73 14.10
C ILE A 762 -2.00 -32.62 14.51
N GLN A 763 -2.12 -32.98 15.80
CA GLN A 763 -3.25 -33.76 16.29
C GLN A 763 -4.58 -33.04 16.06
N ARG A 764 -4.64 -31.74 16.34
CA ARG A 764 -5.82 -30.92 16.08
C ARG A 764 -6.18 -30.85 14.59
N CYS A 765 -5.22 -31.01 13.68
CA CYS A 765 -5.49 -31.02 12.25
C CYS A 765 -6.38 -32.20 11.80
N TYR A 766 -6.35 -33.34 12.50
CA TYR A 766 -7.19 -34.50 12.16
C TYR A 766 -8.68 -34.23 12.34
N ASP A 767 -9.03 -33.38 13.32
CA ASP A 767 -10.43 -33.07 13.68
C ASP A 767 -10.99 -31.83 12.96
N LEU A 768 -10.19 -31.15 12.12
CA LEU A 768 -10.59 -29.90 11.47
C LEU A 768 -11.76 -30.12 10.52
N GLN A 769 -12.71 -29.17 10.51
CA GLN A 769 -13.69 -29.05 9.43
C GLN A 769 -13.09 -28.33 8.20
N ASN A 770 -13.75 -28.47 7.04
CA ASN A 770 -13.30 -27.76 5.84
C ASN A 770 -13.42 -26.23 6.08
N HIS A 771 -12.31 -25.49 5.86
CA HIS A 771 -12.11 -24.04 6.07
C HIS A 771 -11.73 -23.57 7.49
N GLU A 772 -11.56 -24.46 8.47
CA GLU A 772 -10.99 -24.09 9.77
C GLU A 772 -9.45 -23.95 9.68
N ILE A 773 -8.90 -22.98 10.41
CA ILE A 773 -7.46 -22.65 10.41
C ILE A 773 -6.87 -22.89 11.79
N ILE A 774 -5.71 -23.56 11.83
CA ILE A 774 -4.89 -23.70 13.04
C ILE A 774 -3.68 -22.80 12.91
N GLU A 775 -3.37 -22.06 13.98
CA GLU A 775 -2.24 -21.13 14.03
C GLU A 775 -1.23 -21.58 15.08
N THR A 776 0.06 -21.61 14.72
CA THR A 776 1.13 -22.08 15.61
C THR A 776 2.40 -21.25 15.45
N GLU A 777 2.98 -20.80 16.56
CA GLU A 777 4.34 -20.21 16.60
C GLU A 777 5.35 -21.24 17.11
N TYR A 778 6.42 -21.46 16.35
CA TYR A 778 7.49 -22.39 16.70
C TYR A 778 8.83 -21.99 16.07
N ARG A 779 9.92 -22.51 16.64
CA ARG A 779 11.27 -22.29 16.13
C ARG A 779 11.71 -23.44 15.24
N VAL A 780 12.33 -23.09 14.12
CA VAL A 780 13.03 -24.02 13.22
C VAL A 780 14.48 -23.62 13.03
N LYS A 781 15.33 -24.59 12.81
CA LYS A 781 16.74 -24.43 12.48
C LYS A 781 16.86 -24.29 10.98
N ASN A 782 17.54 -23.25 10.51
CA ASN A 782 17.89 -23.11 9.09
C ASN A 782 19.10 -24.01 8.74
N SER A 783 19.43 -24.13 7.45
CA SER A 783 20.54 -24.97 6.97
C SER A 783 21.91 -24.56 7.51
N GLN A 784 22.06 -23.30 7.95
CA GLN A 784 23.27 -22.77 8.60
C GLN A 784 23.30 -23.00 10.12
N GLY A 785 22.25 -23.56 10.68
CA GLY A 785 22.13 -23.91 12.09
C GLY A 785 21.58 -22.82 13.01
N GLN A 786 21.11 -21.70 12.46
CA GLN A 786 20.48 -20.62 13.22
C GLN A 786 18.99 -20.88 13.44
N TRP A 787 18.48 -20.46 14.60
CA TRP A 787 17.06 -20.54 14.91
C TRP A 787 16.27 -19.41 14.26
N ARG A 788 15.18 -19.77 13.60
CA ARG A 788 14.19 -18.88 13.00
C ARG A 788 12.83 -19.12 13.65
N TRP A 789 12.12 -18.05 13.98
CA TRP A 789 10.75 -18.15 14.45
C TRP A 789 9.79 -18.14 13.26
N LEU A 790 8.96 -19.16 13.18
CA LEU A 790 7.89 -19.25 12.19
C LEU A 790 6.53 -19.09 12.85
N TYR A 791 5.66 -18.36 12.16
CA TYR A 791 4.24 -18.30 12.43
C TYR A 791 3.48 -18.99 11.31
N SER A 792 2.88 -20.13 11.62
CA SER A 792 2.23 -21.01 10.64
C SER A 792 0.72 -20.99 10.76
N ARG A 793 0.04 -21.07 9.61
CA ARG A 793 -1.41 -21.17 9.49
C ARG A 793 -1.75 -22.35 8.58
N ASP A 794 -2.46 -23.34 9.11
CA ASP A 794 -2.73 -24.62 8.44
C ASP A 794 -4.24 -24.85 8.25
N LEU A 795 -4.64 -25.38 7.10
CA LEU A 795 -6.01 -25.79 6.78
C LEU A 795 -6.06 -27.15 6.06
N VAL A 796 -7.24 -27.77 6.01
CA VAL A 796 -7.47 -29.04 5.29
C VAL A 796 -7.39 -28.86 3.78
N PHE A 797 -6.48 -29.57 3.11
CA PHE A 797 -6.32 -29.57 1.66
C PHE A 797 -7.07 -30.71 0.98
N SER A 798 -6.91 -31.93 1.49
CA SER A 798 -7.57 -33.13 0.95
C SER A 798 -7.89 -34.15 2.03
N ARG A 799 -8.86 -35.02 1.74
CA ARG A 799 -9.32 -36.10 2.62
C ARG A 799 -9.23 -37.45 1.91
N SER A 800 -9.02 -38.51 2.68
CA SER A 800 -9.08 -39.89 2.19
C SER A 800 -10.52 -40.27 1.79
N ALA A 801 -10.68 -41.39 1.08
CA ALA A 801 -12.00 -41.90 0.67
C ALA A 801 -12.93 -42.21 1.86
N ASP A 802 -12.33 -42.51 3.00
CA ASP A 802 -12.89 -42.79 4.32
C ASP A 802 -13.16 -41.51 5.15
N GLY A 803 -12.91 -40.32 4.58
CA GLY A 803 -13.29 -39.02 5.13
C GLY A 803 -12.30 -38.40 6.12
N GLN A 804 -11.19 -39.08 6.41
CA GLN A 804 -10.13 -38.58 7.29
C GLN A 804 -9.29 -37.51 6.58
N VAL A 805 -8.77 -36.53 7.33
CA VAL A 805 -7.86 -35.52 6.76
C VAL A 805 -6.57 -36.22 6.32
N GLN A 806 -6.26 -36.13 5.02
CA GLN A 806 -5.06 -36.73 4.45
C GLN A 806 -3.93 -35.70 4.35
N GLN A 807 -4.23 -34.52 3.82
CA GLN A 807 -3.23 -33.48 3.58
C GLN A 807 -3.70 -32.13 4.11
N ILE A 808 -2.75 -31.36 4.62
CA ILE A 808 -2.93 -29.98 5.03
C ILE A 808 -2.13 -29.04 4.12
N LEU A 809 -2.70 -27.87 3.86
CA LEU A 809 -2.02 -26.75 3.19
C LEU A 809 -1.70 -25.72 4.26
N GLY A 810 -0.43 -25.40 4.41
CA GLY A 810 0.05 -24.45 5.40
C GLY A 810 0.83 -23.30 4.78
N THR A 811 0.76 -22.13 5.41
CA THR A 811 1.67 -21.02 5.14
C THR A 811 2.43 -20.63 6.41
N SER A 812 3.75 -20.42 6.30
CA SER A 812 4.59 -19.96 7.42
C SER A 812 5.31 -18.66 7.09
N GLN A 813 5.17 -17.68 7.99
CA GLN A 813 5.89 -16.41 7.94
C GLN A 813 7.08 -16.43 8.89
N ASP A 814 8.25 -15.94 8.46
CA ASP A 814 9.37 -15.67 9.37
C ASP A 814 9.07 -14.43 10.24
N ILE A 815 9.00 -14.64 11.54
CA ILE A 815 8.77 -13.60 12.56
C ILE A 815 9.98 -13.42 13.49
N THR A 816 11.17 -13.87 13.06
CA THR A 816 12.41 -13.81 13.87
C THR A 816 12.75 -12.40 14.31
N GLU A 817 12.72 -11.42 13.40
CA GLU A 817 13.02 -10.02 13.74
C GLU A 817 12.03 -9.45 14.76
N ARG A 818 10.73 -9.76 14.60
CA ARG A 818 9.67 -9.36 15.54
C ARG A 818 9.96 -9.92 16.94
N LYS A 819 10.29 -11.21 17.04
CA LYS A 819 10.59 -11.87 18.31
C LYS A 819 11.89 -11.37 18.95
N GLN A 820 12.92 -11.08 18.16
CA GLN A 820 14.16 -10.48 18.68
C GLN A 820 13.93 -9.08 19.26
N ALA A 821 13.10 -8.26 18.62
CA ALA A 821 12.72 -6.95 19.13
C ALA A 821 11.91 -7.05 20.43
N GLU A 822 10.96 -7.99 20.51
CA GLU A 822 10.17 -8.25 21.73
C GLU A 822 11.08 -8.65 22.92
N ILE A 823 12.04 -9.56 22.70
CA ILE A 823 12.99 -9.99 23.72
C ILE A 823 13.92 -8.84 24.15
N ALA A 824 14.49 -8.10 23.19
CA ALA A 824 15.38 -6.98 23.48
C ALA A 824 14.68 -5.88 24.31
N LEU A 825 13.39 -5.63 24.04
CA LEU A 825 12.59 -4.70 24.82
C LEU A 825 12.40 -5.20 26.26
N GLN A 826 12.08 -6.48 26.45
CA GLN A 826 11.93 -7.06 27.79
C GLN A 826 13.23 -7.02 28.59
N GLU A 827 14.38 -7.30 27.95
CA GLU A 827 15.69 -7.20 28.57
C GLU A 827 16.02 -5.74 28.96
N ALA A 828 15.73 -4.78 28.07
CA ALA A 828 15.92 -3.37 28.37
C ALA A 828 15.06 -2.90 29.55
N GLU A 829 13.80 -3.34 29.63
CA GLU A 829 12.92 -3.04 30.77
C GLU A 829 13.44 -3.67 32.08
N ALA A 830 13.92 -4.91 32.04
CA ALA A 830 14.51 -5.56 33.20
C ALA A 830 15.77 -4.83 33.68
N ASN A 831 16.65 -4.46 32.76
CA ASN A 831 17.86 -3.68 33.04
C ASN A 831 17.53 -2.31 33.64
N LEU A 832 16.52 -1.62 33.09
CA LEU A 832 16.08 -0.33 33.61
C LEU A 832 15.51 -0.46 35.04
N ARG A 833 14.72 -1.51 35.30
CA ARG A 833 14.20 -1.79 36.66
C ARG A 833 15.35 -2.06 37.64
N GLN A 834 16.37 -2.81 37.23
CA GLN A 834 17.53 -3.08 38.06
C GLN A 834 18.36 -1.80 38.33
N ALA A 835 18.62 -1.00 37.29
CA ALA A 835 19.34 0.27 37.43
C ALA A 835 18.60 1.23 38.36
N ASN A 836 17.28 1.32 38.26
CA ASN A 836 16.46 2.13 39.17
C ASN A 836 16.53 1.64 40.62
N LYS A 837 16.52 0.32 40.86
CA LYS A 837 16.70 -0.23 42.22
C LYS A 837 18.08 0.11 42.81
N GLU A 838 19.14 0.02 42.01
CA GLU A 838 20.49 0.34 42.47
C GLU A 838 20.65 1.85 42.72
N LEU A 839 20.06 2.69 41.87
CA LEU A 839 20.02 4.14 42.09
C LEU A 839 19.29 4.48 43.41
N GLN A 840 18.15 3.85 43.69
CA GLN A 840 17.44 4.02 44.96
C GLN A 840 18.29 3.60 46.16
N ARG A 841 19.07 2.51 46.04
CA ARG A 841 19.99 2.07 47.10
C ARG A 841 21.09 3.09 47.34
N LEU A 842 21.71 3.63 46.29
CA LEU A 842 22.77 4.64 46.38
C LEU A 842 22.28 5.96 46.97
N VAL A 843 21.04 6.35 46.68
CA VAL A 843 20.43 7.59 47.21
C VAL A 843 20.07 7.47 48.70
N ASN A 844 19.80 6.27 49.21
CA ASN A 844 19.28 6.06 50.57
C ASN A 844 20.30 5.49 51.57
N THR A 845 21.51 5.13 51.14
CA THR A 845 22.56 4.56 52.01
C THR A 845 23.73 5.52 52.22
N ASP A 846 24.41 5.42 53.36
CA ASP A 846 25.64 6.17 53.64
C ASP A 846 26.84 5.54 52.91
N GLY A 847 27.64 6.39 52.25
CA GLY A 847 28.75 5.95 51.40
C GLY A 847 29.82 5.16 52.15
N LEU A 848 30.04 5.45 53.44
CA LEU A 848 31.06 4.82 54.27
C LEU A 848 30.51 3.62 55.05
N THR A 849 29.48 3.85 55.86
CA THR A 849 28.98 2.90 56.87
C THR A 849 27.99 1.88 56.33
N LYS A 850 27.45 2.10 55.11
CA LYS A 850 26.48 1.25 54.40
C LYS A 850 25.10 1.08 55.06
N ILE A 851 24.88 1.69 56.23
CA ILE A 851 23.55 1.85 56.84
C ILE A 851 22.78 3.00 56.15
N ALA A 852 21.55 3.29 56.58
CA ALA A 852 20.77 4.39 56.04
C ALA A 852 21.50 5.74 56.18
N ASN A 853 21.36 6.62 55.18
CA ASN A 853 21.86 7.99 55.30
C ASN A 853 20.80 8.91 55.93
N ARG A 854 21.19 10.15 56.26
CA ARG A 854 20.29 11.16 56.82
C ARG A 854 19.01 11.37 56.01
N ARG A 855 19.09 11.37 54.68
CA ARG A 855 17.90 11.53 53.81
C ARG A 855 16.90 10.37 54.00
N CYS A 856 17.39 9.13 54.07
CA CYS A 856 16.55 7.96 54.33
C CYS A 856 15.95 8.01 55.74
N PHE A 857 16.73 8.46 56.74
CA PHE A 857 16.24 8.71 58.08
C PHE A 857 15.11 9.75 58.12
N ASP A 858 15.29 10.93 57.51
CA ASP A 858 14.30 12.01 57.54
C ASP A 858 12.95 11.53 56.96
N GLY A 859 13.00 10.80 55.84
CA GLY A 859 11.80 10.23 55.21
C GLY A 859 11.14 9.12 56.04
N HIS A 860 11.92 8.24 56.65
CA HIS A 860 11.40 7.15 57.50
C HIS A 860 10.80 7.68 58.80
N LEU A 861 11.44 8.68 59.40
CA LEU A 861 10.94 9.35 60.61
C LEU A 861 9.59 10.02 60.34
N GLU A 862 9.45 10.73 59.22
CA GLU A 862 8.18 11.35 58.82
C GLU A 862 7.09 10.29 58.62
N SER A 863 7.41 9.21 57.90
CA SER A 863 6.46 8.11 57.66
C SER A 863 5.99 7.45 58.96
N GLU A 864 6.90 7.11 59.86
CA GLU A 864 6.55 6.48 61.15
C GLU A 864 5.86 7.47 62.10
N TRP A 865 6.18 8.77 62.05
CA TRP A 865 5.47 9.81 62.79
C TRP A 865 3.99 9.85 62.40
N GLN A 866 3.68 9.94 61.11
CA GLN A 866 2.30 9.97 60.60
C GLN A 866 1.54 8.66 60.90
N ARG A 867 2.24 7.53 60.86
CA ARG A 867 1.65 6.23 61.20
C ARG A 867 1.32 6.14 62.69
N LEU A 868 2.27 6.45 63.56
CA LEU A 868 2.12 6.29 65.01
C LEU A 868 1.23 7.37 65.63
N TYR A 869 1.12 8.54 64.99
CA TYR A 869 0.06 9.51 65.28
C TYR A 869 -1.33 8.87 65.12
N ARG A 870 -1.57 8.12 64.04
CA ARG A 870 -2.86 7.44 63.82
C ARG A 870 -3.06 6.25 64.77
N GLU A 871 -2.01 5.48 65.03
CA GLU A 871 -2.07 4.33 65.93
C GLU A 871 -2.08 4.70 67.41
N GLN A 872 -1.79 5.97 67.75
CA GLN A 872 -1.65 6.47 69.13
C GLN A 872 -0.65 5.64 69.94
N LYS A 873 0.50 5.37 69.34
CA LYS A 873 1.58 4.56 69.92
C LYS A 873 2.88 5.37 70.03
N PRO A 874 3.77 5.01 70.97
CA PRO A 874 4.96 5.79 71.22
C PRO A 874 6.02 5.58 70.12
N LEU A 875 6.75 6.63 69.82
CA LEU A 875 7.91 6.68 68.94
C LEU A 875 9.10 7.17 69.74
N SER A 876 10.17 6.39 69.75
CA SER A 876 11.43 6.77 70.39
C SER A 876 12.52 7.04 69.38
N LEU A 877 13.40 7.97 69.71
CA LEU A 877 14.58 8.31 68.94
C LEU A 877 15.81 8.35 69.85
N LEU A 878 16.87 7.69 69.41
CA LEU A 878 18.16 7.74 70.06
C LEU A 878 19.11 8.47 69.13
N LEU A 879 19.70 9.57 69.58
CA LEU A 879 20.78 10.25 68.88
C LEU A 879 22.07 10.01 69.67
N PHE A 880 23.13 9.55 69.01
CA PHE A 880 24.37 9.25 69.70
C PHE A 880 25.61 9.64 68.91
N ASP A 881 26.67 9.90 69.68
CA ASP A 881 27.95 10.40 69.19
C ASP A 881 29.09 9.57 69.80
N VAL A 882 30.14 9.36 69.00
CA VAL A 882 31.34 8.64 69.44
C VAL A 882 32.22 9.54 70.30
N ASP A 883 32.41 9.16 71.56
CA ASP A 883 33.09 10.01 72.54
C ASP A 883 34.55 10.28 72.16
N TYR A 884 34.90 11.57 72.11
CA TYR A 884 36.22 12.06 71.71
C TYR A 884 36.70 11.53 70.35
N PHE A 885 35.81 11.32 69.38
CA PHE A 885 36.19 10.79 68.07
C PHE A 885 37.24 11.63 67.33
N LYS A 886 37.20 12.97 67.46
CA LYS A 886 38.26 13.84 66.94
C LYS A 886 39.65 13.46 67.49
N LYS A 887 39.77 13.22 68.80
CA LYS A 887 41.03 12.80 69.42
C LYS A 887 41.45 11.39 68.97
N TYR A 888 40.48 10.53 68.68
CA TYR A 888 40.74 9.21 68.08
C TYR A 888 41.37 9.37 66.69
N ASN A 889 40.77 10.19 65.81
CA ASN A 889 41.31 10.48 64.49
C ASN A 889 42.68 11.15 64.53
N ASP A 890 42.91 12.07 65.46
CA ASP A 890 44.20 12.73 65.64
C ASP A 890 45.30 11.75 66.09
N CYS A 891 44.94 10.67 66.78
CA CYS A 891 45.87 9.65 67.29
C CYS A 891 46.12 8.51 66.30
N TYR A 892 45.08 8.03 65.62
CA TYR A 892 45.10 6.81 64.81
C TYR A 892 44.94 7.07 63.31
N GLY A 893 44.66 8.31 62.91
CA GLY A 893 44.42 8.70 61.52
C GLY A 893 42.98 8.43 61.06
N HIS A 894 42.56 9.16 60.02
CA HIS A 894 41.19 9.10 59.49
C HIS A 894 40.78 7.72 58.98
N GLN A 895 41.70 6.90 58.45
CA GLN A 895 41.39 5.55 57.97
C GLN A 895 40.92 4.62 59.11
N LEU A 896 41.61 4.63 60.24
CA LEU A 896 41.19 3.86 61.41
C LEU A 896 39.94 4.45 62.08
N GLY A 897 39.72 5.76 61.91
CA GLY A 897 38.46 6.42 62.25
C GLY A 897 37.28 5.90 61.45
N ASP A 898 37.44 5.82 60.14
CA ASP A 898 36.44 5.29 59.22
C ASP A 898 36.10 3.82 59.53
N GLU A 899 37.12 2.98 59.78
CA GLU A 899 36.91 1.60 60.24
C GLU A 899 36.15 1.52 61.58
N CYS A 900 36.43 2.44 62.50
CA CYS A 900 35.73 2.53 63.78
C CYS A 900 34.24 2.84 63.57
N LEU A 901 33.92 3.84 62.73
CA LEU A 901 32.54 4.18 62.39
C LEU A 901 31.81 3.04 61.67
N ILE A 902 32.48 2.32 60.76
CA ILE A 902 31.92 1.13 60.10
C ILE A 902 31.58 0.05 61.12
N LYS A 903 32.49 -0.28 62.04
CA LYS A 903 32.26 -1.30 63.09
C LYS A 903 31.11 -0.91 64.02
N ILE A 904 31.02 0.36 64.38
CA ILE A 904 29.92 0.91 65.19
C ILE A 904 28.59 0.78 64.44
N ALA A 905 28.52 1.22 63.19
CA ALA A 905 27.31 1.12 62.38
C ALA A 905 26.80 -0.33 62.26
N GLN A 906 27.70 -1.25 61.92
CA GLN A 906 27.38 -2.68 61.75
C GLN A 906 26.94 -3.34 63.05
N ILE A 907 27.55 -3.00 64.19
CA ILE A 907 27.14 -3.59 65.46
C ILE A 907 25.79 -3.03 65.92
N VAL A 908 25.53 -1.73 65.70
CA VAL A 908 24.25 -1.10 66.05
C VAL A 908 23.13 -1.69 65.17
N GLU A 909 23.36 -1.83 63.86
CA GLU A 909 22.40 -2.49 62.95
C GLU A 909 22.06 -3.92 63.40
N LYS A 910 23.05 -4.70 63.87
CA LYS A 910 22.82 -6.05 64.42
C LYS A 910 22.06 -6.06 65.75
N VAL A 911 22.17 -5.00 66.56
CA VAL A 911 21.44 -4.86 67.83
C VAL A 911 19.95 -4.60 67.57
N LEU A 912 19.62 -3.94 66.47
CA LEU A 912 18.25 -3.66 66.05
C LEU A 912 17.66 -4.87 65.30
N TYR A 913 16.84 -5.65 66.00
CA TYR A 913 16.33 -6.92 65.48
C TYR A 913 14.99 -6.78 64.74
N ARG A 914 14.28 -5.65 64.91
CA ARG A 914 12.96 -5.43 64.30
C ARG A 914 13.12 -4.73 62.96
N SER A 915 12.40 -5.22 61.95
CA SER A 915 12.39 -4.62 60.60
C SER A 915 11.84 -3.19 60.54
N ALA A 916 11.19 -2.72 61.60
CA ALA A 916 10.68 -1.35 61.71
C ALA A 916 11.70 -0.39 62.34
N ASP A 917 12.70 -0.91 63.07
CA ASP A 917 13.75 -0.11 63.66
C ASP A 917 14.72 0.32 62.54
N LEU A 918 15.17 1.57 62.57
CA LEU A 918 16.10 2.09 61.56
C LEU A 918 17.30 2.70 62.27
N VAL A 919 18.51 2.30 61.86
CA VAL A 919 19.76 3.02 62.18
C VAL A 919 20.24 3.79 60.95
N ALA A 920 20.61 5.04 61.15
CA ALA A 920 21.18 5.89 60.11
C ALA A 920 22.39 6.66 60.61
N ARG A 921 23.30 6.99 59.70
CA ARG A 921 24.37 7.96 59.97
C ARG A 921 23.82 9.36 59.78
N TYR A 922 23.78 10.13 60.86
CA TYR A 922 23.18 11.46 60.89
C TYR A 922 24.14 12.54 60.36
N GLY A 923 25.44 12.39 60.64
CA GLY A 923 26.50 13.22 60.07
C GLY A 923 27.82 13.02 60.83
N GLY A 924 28.97 13.03 60.13
CA GLY A 924 30.26 12.85 60.81
C GLY A 924 30.33 11.55 61.62
N GLU A 925 30.55 11.67 62.92
CA GLU A 925 30.53 10.58 63.92
C GLU A 925 29.18 10.35 64.61
N GLU A 926 28.13 11.06 64.19
CA GLU A 926 26.79 11.00 64.78
C GLU A 926 25.90 9.98 64.08
N PHE A 927 25.18 9.21 64.89
CA PHE A 927 24.25 8.18 64.47
C PHE A 927 22.89 8.40 65.12
N VAL A 928 21.85 7.99 64.43
CA VAL A 928 20.48 8.10 64.91
C VAL A 928 19.76 6.76 64.75
N VAL A 929 18.91 6.44 65.73
CA VAL A 929 18.07 5.24 65.72
C VAL A 929 16.63 5.64 65.93
N ILE A 930 15.75 5.15 65.05
CA ILE A 930 14.30 5.27 65.16
C ILE A 930 13.76 3.94 65.70
N LEU A 931 12.96 4.01 66.77
CA LEU A 931 12.30 2.85 67.38
C LEU A 931 10.77 3.07 67.40
N PRO A 932 10.06 2.61 66.37
CA PRO A 932 8.61 2.65 66.35
C PRO A 932 7.99 1.79 67.46
N ASN A 933 6.82 2.18 67.96
CA ASN A 933 6.08 1.45 68.99
C ASN A 933 6.89 1.15 70.25
N THR A 934 7.79 2.06 70.62
CA THR A 934 8.71 1.91 71.76
C THR A 934 8.55 3.15 72.64
N ASP A 935 8.46 2.94 73.95
CA ASP A 935 8.41 4.01 74.96
C ASP A 935 9.82 4.30 75.51
N ASP A 936 9.92 5.25 76.43
CA ASP A 936 11.18 5.65 77.08
C ASP A 936 11.90 4.45 77.74
N LYS A 937 11.17 3.58 78.44
CA LYS A 937 11.72 2.38 79.07
C LYS A 937 12.29 1.41 78.03
N GLY A 938 11.55 1.17 76.95
CA GLY A 938 12.01 0.34 75.83
C GLY A 938 13.24 0.93 75.14
N ALA A 939 13.24 2.24 74.93
CA ALA A 939 14.35 2.96 74.31
C ALA A 939 15.64 2.88 75.14
N ILE A 940 15.55 3.02 76.46
CA ILE A 940 16.69 2.84 77.38
C ILE A 940 17.25 1.41 77.29
N ILE A 941 16.39 0.39 77.19
CA ILE A 941 16.84 -1.00 77.04
C ILE A 941 17.66 -1.15 75.75
N VAL A 942 17.20 -0.56 74.64
CA VAL A 942 17.95 -0.55 73.37
C VAL A 942 19.25 0.24 73.51
N ALA A 943 19.23 1.42 74.13
CA ALA A 943 20.43 2.23 74.36
C ALA A 943 21.51 1.47 75.16
N ASN A 944 21.09 0.76 76.23
CA ASN A 944 21.98 -0.08 77.02
C ASN A 944 22.57 -1.26 76.22
N LYS A 945 21.78 -1.87 75.33
CA LYS A 945 22.28 -2.90 74.42
C LYS A 945 23.31 -2.34 73.44
N ILE A 946 23.08 -1.14 72.90
CA ILE A 946 24.05 -0.46 72.02
C ILE A 946 25.35 -0.17 72.80
N HIS A 947 25.27 0.40 74.00
CA HIS A 947 26.45 0.61 74.86
C HIS A 947 27.24 -0.69 75.09
N ALA A 948 26.56 -1.77 75.48
CA ALA A 948 27.20 -3.06 75.72
C ALA A 948 27.85 -3.64 74.45
N ALA A 949 27.17 -3.53 73.31
CA ALA A 949 27.65 -4.05 72.04
C ALA A 949 28.88 -3.29 71.53
N ILE A 950 28.90 -1.95 71.65
CA ILE A 950 30.07 -1.13 71.29
C ILE A 950 31.22 -1.37 72.26
N LYS A 951 30.95 -1.48 73.57
CA LYS A 951 31.96 -1.83 74.57
C LYS A 951 32.64 -3.17 74.25
N ASN A 952 31.86 -4.16 73.79
CA ASN A 952 32.36 -5.49 73.41
C ASN A 952 33.21 -5.49 72.13
N LEU A 953 33.16 -4.44 71.30
CA LEU A 953 34.09 -4.29 70.18
C LEU A 953 35.53 -4.06 70.66
N ALA A 954 35.71 -3.58 71.90
CA ALA A 954 37.00 -3.35 72.56
C ALA A 954 38.00 -2.54 71.69
N ILE A 955 37.50 -1.56 70.93
CA ILE A 955 38.33 -0.71 70.07
C ILE A 955 39.17 0.23 70.96
N PRO A 956 40.51 0.21 70.92
CA PRO A 956 41.34 1.03 71.80
C PRO A 956 41.21 2.53 71.55
N HIS A 957 41.14 3.35 72.60
CA HIS A 957 41.08 4.82 72.51
C HIS A 957 41.98 5.48 73.57
N GLN A 958 43.30 5.48 73.34
CA GLN A 958 44.31 5.94 74.32
C GLN A 958 44.25 7.44 74.67
N ARG A 959 43.59 8.26 73.83
CA ARG A 959 43.47 9.71 74.03
C ARG A 959 42.11 10.11 74.61
N SER A 960 41.24 9.15 74.90
CA SER A 960 39.98 9.37 75.59
C SER A 960 40.22 9.69 77.06
N GLU A 961 39.46 10.64 77.59
CA GLU A 961 39.48 10.98 79.03
C GLU A 961 38.46 10.16 79.83
N VAL A 962 37.72 9.26 79.17
CA VAL A 962 36.57 8.53 79.75
C VAL A 962 36.86 7.04 79.89
N SER A 963 37.55 6.42 78.93
CA SER A 963 37.86 4.99 78.95
C SER A 963 38.99 4.67 77.96
N ASP A 964 39.76 3.62 78.21
CA ASP A 964 40.82 3.14 77.30
C ASP A 964 40.28 2.53 75.99
N ILE A 965 38.96 2.45 75.83
CA ILE A 965 38.27 1.97 74.64
C ILE A 965 37.24 3.00 74.15
N VAL A 966 36.83 2.86 72.88
CA VAL A 966 35.78 3.68 72.27
C VAL A 966 34.46 3.49 73.01
N THR A 967 33.84 4.62 73.35
CA THR A 967 32.55 4.71 74.04
C THR A 967 31.65 5.68 73.27
N ILE A 968 30.35 5.64 73.56
CA ILE A 968 29.37 6.54 72.95
C ILE A 968 28.55 7.21 74.05
N SER A 969 28.09 8.43 73.77
CA SER A 969 27.06 9.09 74.57
C SER A 969 25.76 9.09 73.78
N LEU A 970 24.62 8.81 74.43
CA LEU A 970 23.31 8.82 73.78
C LEU A 970 22.35 9.82 74.44
N GLY A 971 21.61 10.53 73.61
CA GLY A 971 20.39 11.22 73.99
C GLY A 971 19.17 10.42 73.54
N VAL A 972 18.23 10.22 74.44
CA VAL A 972 16.99 9.49 74.19
C VAL A 972 15.81 10.45 74.31
N SER A 973 14.97 10.50 73.29
CA SER A 973 13.65 11.12 73.38
C SER A 973 12.56 10.13 73.00
N SER A 974 11.40 10.23 73.63
CA SER A 974 10.27 9.33 73.40
C SER A 974 8.97 10.10 73.61
N MET A 975 8.04 9.96 72.68
CA MET A 975 6.71 10.54 72.82
C MET A 975 5.70 9.79 71.96
N ILE A 976 4.42 9.98 72.25
CA ILE A 976 3.37 9.64 71.32
C ILE A 976 3.23 10.83 70.36
N PRO A 977 3.37 10.65 69.03
CA PRO A 977 3.20 11.74 68.09
C PRO A 977 1.85 12.43 68.28
N VAL A 978 1.85 13.75 68.33
CA VAL A 978 0.66 14.62 68.44
C VAL A 978 0.72 15.70 67.37
N LEU A 979 -0.43 16.27 67.03
CA LEU A 979 -0.58 17.18 65.90
C LEU A 979 0.12 18.54 66.12
N GLU A 980 0.37 18.90 67.38
CA GLU A 980 1.03 20.14 67.79
C GLU A 980 2.56 20.07 67.73
N LEU A 981 3.13 18.87 67.59
CA LEU A 981 4.58 18.65 67.55
C LEU A 981 4.99 18.12 66.17
N SER A 982 6.23 18.38 65.77
CA SER A 982 6.80 17.83 64.54
C SER A 982 7.83 16.74 64.88
N PRO A 983 8.16 15.85 63.94
CA PRO A 983 9.24 14.89 64.15
C PRO A 983 10.59 15.56 64.46
N ALA A 984 10.80 16.82 64.03
CA ALA A 984 11.98 17.60 64.38
C ALA A 984 12.09 17.85 65.89
N THR A 985 10.98 17.97 66.62
CA THR A 985 10.96 18.10 68.08
C THR A 985 11.57 16.88 68.75
N LEU A 986 11.29 15.67 68.23
CA LEU A 986 11.86 14.43 68.76
C LEU A 986 13.38 14.38 68.58
N VAL A 987 13.87 14.86 67.44
CA VAL A 987 15.31 14.98 67.15
C VAL A 987 15.96 16.03 68.05
N GLU A 988 15.36 17.22 68.20
CA GLU A 988 15.89 18.30 69.04
C GLU A 988 15.98 17.88 70.50
N GLN A 989 14.96 17.19 71.02
CA GLN A 989 14.97 16.69 72.40
C GLN A 989 16.05 15.62 72.61
N ALA A 990 16.23 14.72 71.64
CA ALA A 990 17.31 13.74 71.67
C ALA A 990 18.69 14.42 71.61
N ASP A 991 18.86 15.46 70.80
CA ASP A 991 20.10 16.24 70.74
C ASP A 991 20.40 16.98 72.05
N GLN A 992 19.41 17.62 72.67
CA GLN A 992 19.55 18.25 73.98
C GLN A 992 19.92 17.23 75.07
N ALA A 993 19.34 16.03 75.02
CA ALA A 993 19.69 14.94 75.92
C ALA A 993 21.11 14.42 75.67
N LEU A 994 21.53 14.30 74.41
CA LEU A 994 22.89 13.90 74.02
C LEU A 994 23.91 14.91 74.53
N TYR A 995 23.63 16.20 74.38
CA TYR A 995 24.48 17.27 74.91
C TYR A 995 24.64 17.17 76.44
N LYS A 996 23.55 16.91 77.17
CA LYS A 996 23.60 16.65 78.63
C LYS A 996 24.43 15.42 78.97
N ALA A 997 24.29 14.31 78.23
CA ALA A 997 25.10 13.10 78.41
C ALA A 997 26.61 13.40 78.26
N LYS A 998 26.97 14.23 77.28
CA LYS A 998 28.36 14.67 77.08
C LYS A 998 28.88 15.54 78.23
N GLN A 999 28.03 16.40 78.83
CA GLN A 999 28.41 17.24 79.97
C GLN A 999 28.51 16.46 81.29
N GLN A 1000 27.70 15.41 81.47
CA GLN A 1000 27.66 14.60 82.70
C GLN A 1000 28.79 13.55 82.78
N GLY A 1001 29.82 13.68 81.94
CA GLY A 1001 30.98 12.78 81.95
C GLY A 1001 31.00 11.72 80.85
N ARG A 1002 30.12 11.81 79.84
CA ARG A 1002 30.08 10.92 78.65
C ARG A 1002 29.83 9.44 78.97
N ASN A 1003 29.94 8.56 77.97
CA ASN A 1003 29.70 7.11 78.08
C ASN A 1003 28.43 6.74 78.85
N GLN A 1004 27.34 7.44 78.57
CA GLN A 1004 26.06 7.27 79.24
C GLN A 1004 24.90 7.63 78.32
N SER A 1005 23.71 7.20 78.70
CA SER A 1005 22.45 7.59 78.08
C SER A 1005 21.74 8.60 78.97
N VAL A 1006 21.29 9.71 78.41
CA VAL A 1006 20.39 10.66 79.09
C VAL A 1006 19.05 10.64 78.37
N VAL A 1007 17.97 10.56 79.15
CA VAL A 1007 16.61 10.67 78.62
C VAL A 1007 16.13 12.11 78.77
N PHE A 1008 15.51 12.63 77.73
CA PHE A 1008 14.84 13.91 77.78
C PHE A 1008 13.55 13.78 78.60
N TYR A 1009 13.47 14.50 79.72
CA TYR A 1009 12.25 14.66 80.51
C TYR A 1009 11.77 16.11 80.37
N ILE A 1010 10.47 16.28 80.13
CA ILE A 1010 9.79 17.58 80.12
C ILE A 1010 9.66 18.11 81.54
#